data_AF-A0A1I3ZBW7-F1
#
_entry.id   AF-A0A1I3ZBW7-F1
#
_cell.length_a   1.000
_cell.length_b   1.000
_cell.length_c   1.000
_cell.angle_alpha   90.00
_cell.angle_beta   90.00
_cell.angle_gamma   90.00
#
_symmetry.space_group_name_H-M   'P 1'
#
loop_
_entity.id
_entity.type
_entity.pdbx_description
1 polymer ?
#
loop_
_entity_poly.entity_id
_entity_poly.type
_entity_poly.pdbx_seq_one_letter_code
_entity_poly.pdbx_strand_id
1 'polypeptide(L)'
;MSDISDLNPLITRLNRLMSNWTGSLTNLQTLASLLTLAGGKWWLTKADLDADLSADAGVPGLVYADADPDNNGIYVKVGAATTGSWSGPFFMFGSTITQAMLDPDVFESFRADVTQVIGRQGDPVDGGAVSDAMYIQAQPVSHPGPLGWLKIWIKDPGDLTIARYIVSDDGTQIKQEQVATVTVSTTGLKTLTPADFGDMPFEVGDLVGVAGDGMFAGSPTLPVDAPGWRQINAALTDWRPLPTLQTSIRLEYGVGIDQHYQVVLGPAFLALQTLAAGLDARATLLEAQAAQQWADVVQTIGNPDTLVTGAGVSDGMYIWADPCAHTGPLLTLDLFAVDIGTVQLAKWSIESDGKLHRNVLIDLAVTATGEVNFTPADFGDIIVAQGEHLGLHGLGILAATSATADGAGWWDVNAYATPRDIPAANVGNRLQARFRIQQQYLATTAEKIFQIDAALAALAAQVATVGQGVKDTLTVASPASLDETIGNHQAPLIGGRIHQRLKRSLGQRTLAHLATVADVNGTITGLSDVTAADALLGATALQLATTGSGSLVAIAPTAADAVPTDVTGGLIRIWFKPIANVFANMDRAALEIYSAGSPVSPGSAYHSTTSGTNFQLLGHLKSQLTSQNGVGRWQSTTIPVSVLVAAPGGGANLSAITWGRLLLRASSGNSFTIQIGNIEFIPNPLPKGKVILSFDDGHVGQFTFAAVRMAKYGFRGMAYLSPPALNIGVSSSYVSRSQAQTMHDLLGWQFPDQAWDTETLGDILDMSENEFTGNLAARRNWDNGMGLTGGEHGSYFSGVGPTILQAYPSFRKHYRSMRAFFAPLGVGAPGVNPMTFGETYPWGDPFQIRALNGAGFTGAENGDKLIAHAQQAATHKGVAQFVWHNEMTSAGNIQNGFLQLLAWLHQNRSLVDVVTEEDLHYGYV
;
A
#
# COMPACT_ATOMS: atom_id res chain seq x y z
N MET A 1 6.39 -47.46 -26.61
CA MET A 1 7.11 -46.20 -26.85
C MET A 1 6.66 -45.26 -25.75
N SER A 2 7.44 -44.76 -24.81
CA SER A 2 8.88 -44.72 -24.55
C SER A 2 9.04 -44.62 -23.01
N ASP A 3 10.24 -44.93 -22.55
CA ASP A 3 10.65 -45.19 -21.16
C ASP A 3 10.25 -44.11 -20.13
N ILE A 4 9.67 -44.52 -19.00
CA ILE A 4 9.37 -43.66 -17.83
C ILE A 4 10.67 -43.25 -17.08
N SER A 5 11.82 -43.83 -17.45
CA SER A 5 13.12 -43.48 -16.88
C SER A 5 13.58 -42.05 -17.17
N ASP A 6 13.00 -41.35 -18.16
CA ASP A 6 13.36 -39.97 -18.51
C ASP A 6 12.68 -38.87 -17.67
N LEU A 7 11.73 -39.22 -16.79
CA LEU A 7 11.11 -38.25 -15.87
C LEU A 7 11.96 -37.99 -14.61
N ASN A 8 12.86 -38.91 -14.27
CA ASN A 8 13.64 -38.83 -13.04
C ASN A 8 14.67 -37.67 -13.02
N PRO A 9 15.37 -37.36 -14.13
CA PRO A 9 16.21 -36.17 -14.22
C PRO A 9 15.40 -34.87 -14.12
N LEU A 10 14.19 -34.84 -14.72
CA LEU A 10 13.31 -33.66 -14.70
C LEU A 10 12.79 -33.38 -13.29
N ILE A 11 12.35 -34.42 -12.58
CA ILE A 11 11.87 -34.33 -11.18
C ILE A 11 13.02 -33.97 -10.23
N THR A 12 14.22 -34.52 -10.45
CA THR A 12 15.41 -34.19 -9.64
C THR A 12 15.88 -32.75 -9.88
N ARG A 13 15.80 -32.25 -11.13
CA ARG A 13 16.06 -30.84 -11.49
C ARG A 13 15.02 -29.91 -10.88
N LEU A 14 13.73 -30.28 -10.95
CA LEU A 14 12.63 -29.51 -10.37
C LEU A 14 12.73 -29.44 -8.84
N ASN A 15 13.08 -30.55 -8.17
CA ASN A 15 13.23 -30.60 -6.72
C ASN A 15 14.42 -29.77 -6.21
N ARG A 16 15.54 -29.72 -6.95
CA ARG A 16 16.67 -28.80 -6.63
C ARG A 16 16.31 -27.34 -6.86
N LEU A 17 15.46 -27.06 -7.85
CA LEU A 17 14.94 -25.72 -8.10
C LEU A 17 14.01 -25.27 -6.96
N MET A 18 13.08 -26.13 -6.54
CA MET A 18 12.13 -25.86 -5.45
C MET A 18 12.82 -25.76 -4.08
N SER A 19 13.91 -26.50 -3.82
CA SER A 19 14.64 -26.42 -2.56
C SER A 19 15.44 -25.12 -2.39
N ASN A 20 15.81 -24.47 -3.50
CA ASN A 20 16.53 -23.19 -3.46
C ASN A 20 15.59 -21.98 -3.41
N TRP A 21 14.29 -22.17 -3.69
CA TRP A 21 13.29 -21.11 -3.79
C TRP A 21 12.17 -21.29 -2.77
N THR A 22 12.45 -21.01 -1.49
CA THR A 22 11.45 -21.01 -0.40
C THR A 22 10.65 -19.70 -0.34
N GLY A 23 10.31 -19.09 -1.48
CA GLY A 23 9.62 -17.80 -1.55
C GLY A 23 8.57 -17.75 -2.67
N SER A 24 7.30 -17.71 -2.25
CA SER A 24 6.03 -17.45 -2.97
C SER A 24 5.72 -18.18 -4.29
N LEU A 25 4.46 -18.62 -4.42
CA LEU A 25 3.85 -19.20 -5.63
C LEU A 25 4.01 -18.29 -6.87
N THR A 26 4.16 -16.98 -6.64
CA THR A 26 4.32 -15.94 -7.65
C THR A 26 5.61 -16.12 -8.44
N ASN A 27 6.70 -16.54 -7.81
CA ASN A 27 7.98 -16.79 -8.50
C ASN A 27 7.90 -18.00 -9.43
N LEU A 28 7.07 -18.98 -9.07
CA LEU A 28 6.82 -20.19 -9.87
C LEU A 28 5.95 -19.87 -11.10
N GLN A 29 4.99 -18.95 -10.96
CA GLN A 29 4.20 -18.41 -12.08
C GLN A 29 5.02 -17.52 -13.00
N THR A 30 5.88 -16.65 -12.46
CA THR A 30 6.82 -15.84 -13.24
C THR A 30 7.75 -16.73 -14.05
N LEU A 31 8.27 -17.81 -13.44
CA LEU A 31 9.07 -18.80 -14.14
C LEU A 31 8.29 -19.50 -15.26
N ALA A 32 7.04 -19.92 -15.02
CA ALA A 32 6.19 -20.53 -16.04
C ALA A 32 5.89 -19.57 -17.21
N SER A 33 5.66 -18.29 -16.93
CA SER A 33 5.46 -17.25 -17.94
C SER A 33 6.74 -16.98 -18.73
N LEU A 34 7.91 -16.93 -18.06
CA LEU A 34 9.21 -16.77 -18.72
C LEU A 34 9.59 -17.99 -19.58
N LEU A 35 9.29 -19.20 -19.11
CA LEU A 35 9.45 -20.45 -19.85
C LEU A 35 8.58 -20.47 -21.11
N THR A 36 7.36 -19.93 -21.02
CA THR A 36 6.44 -19.80 -22.15
C THR A 36 6.92 -18.74 -23.14
N LEU A 37 7.45 -17.61 -22.63
CA LEU A 37 8.00 -16.53 -23.46
C LEU A 37 9.22 -16.99 -24.25
N ALA A 38 10.13 -17.74 -23.64
CA ALA A 38 11.36 -18.25 -24.26
C ALA A 38 11.16 -19.46 -25.21
N GLY A 39 9.92 -19.72 -25.65
CA GLY A 39 9.60 -20.86 -26.51
C GLY A 39 10.00 -22.21 -25.89
N GLY A 40 10.08 -22.30 -24.56
CA GLY A 40 10.43 -23.50 -23.80
C GLY A 40 11.92 -23.86 -23.74
N LYS A 41 12.84 -23.04 -24.27
CA LYS A 41 14.28 -23.36 -24.27
C LYS A 41 15.05 -22.61 -23.17
N TRP A 42 15.87 -23.34 -22.44
CA TRP A 42 16.64 -22.87 -21.29
C TRP A 42 17.95 -23.66 -21.17
N TRP A 43 18.98 -23.00 -20.70
CA TRP A 43 20.36 -23.48 -20.66
C TRP A 43 20.94 -23.25 -19.26
N LEU A 44 21.79 -24.18 -18.81
CA LEU A 44 22.40 -24.07 -17.49
C LEU A 44 23.42 -22.92 -17.48
N THR A 45 24.21 -22.81 -18.55
CA THR A 45 25.25 -21.79 -18.71
C THR A 45 25.06 -21.01 -20.00
N LYS A 46 25.64 -19.82 -20.08
CA LYS A 46 25.68 -18.99 -21.29
C LYS A 46 26.47 -19.67 -22.41
N ALA A 47 27.49 -20.44 -22.06
CA ALA A 47 28.23 -21.24 -23.03
C ALA A 47 27.33 -22.28 -23.73
N ASP A 48 26.42 -22.92 -22.99
CA ASP A 48 25.46 -23.87 -23.56
C ASP A 48 24.45 -23.17 -24.48
N LEU A 49 23.99 -21.98 -24.10
CA LEU A 49 23.12 -21.14 -24.95
C LEU A 49 23.84 -20.76 -26.25
N ASP A 50 25.08 -20.29 -26.16
CA ASP A 50 25.86 -19.86 -27.33
C ASP A 50 26.18 -21.02 -28.29
N ALA A 51 26.29 -22.24 -27.77
CA ALA A 51 26.44 -23.43 -28.59
C ALA A 51 25.14 -23.82 -29.33
N ASP A 52 23.96 -23.48 -28.78
CA ASP A 52 22.67 -23.75 -29.40
C ASP A 52 22.18 -22.57 -30.27
N LEU A 53 22.63 -22.56 -31.52
CA LEU A 53 22.16 -21.61 -32.53
C LEU A 53 20.93 -22.12 -33.31
N SER A 54 20.29 -23.21 -32.88
CA SER A 54 19.18 -23.83 -33.63
C SER A 54 17.89 -23.00 -33.65
N ALA A 55 17.78 -21.99 -32.79
CA ALA A 55 16.63 -21.10 -32.71
C ALA A 55 16.58 -20.11 -33.89
N ASP A 56 15.37 -19.79 -34.36
CA ASP A 56 15.14 -18.72 -35.32
C ASP A 56 15.40 -17.33 -34.72
N ALA A 57 15.65 -16.34 -35.58
CA ALA A 57 15.85 -14.96 -35.14
C ALA A 57 14.63 -14.45 -34.36
N GLY A 58 14.87 -13.81 -33.21
CA GLY A 58 13.84 -13.27 -32.33
C GLY A 58 13.32 -14.24 -31.26
N VAL A 59 13.69 -15.52 -31.33
CA VAL A 59 13.34 -16.49 -30.27
C VAL A 59 14.11 -16.16 -28.99
N PRO A 60 13.46 -16.06 -27.81
CA PRO A 60 14.17 -15.81 -26.57
C PRO A 60 14.78 -17.10 -26.01
N GLY A 61 15.80 -16.96 -25.15
CA GLY A 61 16.44 -18.05 -24.43
C GLY A 61 16.81 -17.67 -23.00
N LEU A 62 16.81 -18.63 -22.08
CA LEU A 62 17.03 -18.38 -20.66
C LEU A 62 18.31 -19.07 -20.14
N VAL A 63 19.17 -18.32 -19.45
CA VAL A 63 20.32 -18.87 -18.69
C VAL A 63 20.09 -18.63 -17.20
N TYR A 64 20.22 -19.65 -16.35
CA TYR A 64 19.75 -19.57 -14.95
C TYR A 64 20.73 -20.10 -13.89
N ALA A 65 21.86 -20.70 -14.28
CA ALA A 65 22.84 -21.24 -13.33
C ALA A 65 24.28 -21.16 -13.86
N ASP A 66 24.59 -20.12 -14.64
CA ASP A 66 25.97 -19.82 -15.02
C ASP A 66 26.76 -19.43 -13.77
N ALA A 67 28.02 -19.88 -13.71
CA ALA A 67 28.90 -19.60 -12.58
C ALA A 67 29.22 -18.09 -12.46
N ASP A 68 29.15 -17.38 -13.59
CA ASP A 68 29.17 -15.93 -13.62
C ASP A 68 27.73 -15.39 -13.49
N PRO A 69 27.39 -14.67 -12.39
CA PRO A 69 26.06 -14.11 -12.20
C PRO A 69 25.61 -13.20 -13.34
N ASP A 70 26.54 -12.51 -14.00
CA ASP A 70 26.27 -11.57 -15.09
C ASP A 70 25.85 -12.28 -16.38
N ASN A 71 25.98 -13.61 -16.45
CA ASN A 71 25.52 -14.44 -17.57
C ASN A 71 24.12 -15.02 -17.35
N ASN A 72 23.53 -14.84 -16.17
CA ASN A 72 22.19 -15.33 -15.87
C ASN A 72 21.15 -14.29 -16.31
N GLY A 73 20.30 -14.65 -17.28
CA GLY A 73 19.30 -13.72 -17.81
C GLY A 73 18.58 -14.24 -19.05
N ILE A 74 17.79 -13.36 -19.64
CA ILE A 74 17.09 -13.63 -20.91
C ILE A 74 17.97 -13.14 -22.06
N TYR A 75 18.07 -13.94 -23.10
CA TYR A 75 18.76 -13.63 -24.32
C TYR A 75 17.79 -13.69 -25.50
N VAL A 76 18.07 -12.96 -26.57
CA VAL A 76 17.30 -13.03 -27.81
C VAL A 76 18.21 -13.46 -28.93
N LYS A 77 17.74 -14.43 -29.73
CA LYS A 77 18.48 -14.93 -30.88
C LYS A 77 18.58 -13.85 -31.96
N VAL A 78 19.80 -13.50 -32.34
CA VAL A 78 20.10 -12.58 -33.45
C VAL A 78 20.66 -13.37 -34.62
N GLY A 79 20.09 -13.16 -35.81
CA GLY A 79 20.43 -13.93 -37.02
C GLY A 79 19.67 -15.25 -37.15
N ALA A 80 19.67 -15.81 -38.36
CA ALA A 80 18.90 -17.01 -38.73
C ALA A 80 19.30 -18.25 -37.91
N ALA A 81 18.42 -19.26 -37.87
CA ALA A 81 18.75 -20.56 -37.29
C ALA A 81 20.04 -21.13 -37.88
N THR A 82 20.82 -21.84 -37.06
CA THR A 82 22.15 -22.44 -37.33
C THR A 82 23.31 -21.45 -37.53
N THR A 83 23.06 -20.14 -37.52
CA THR A 83 24.08 -19.07 -37.63
C THR A 83 23.78 -17.94 -36.64
N GLY A 84 24.61 -16.89 -36.55
CA GLY A 84 24.33 -15.72 -35.69
C GLY A 84 24.79 -15.86 -34.24
N SER A 85 24.19 -15.09 -33.33
CA SER A 85 24.57 -15.02 -31.91
C SER A 85 23.36 -14.78 -31.01
N TRP A 86 23.58 -14.79 -29.69
CA TRP A 86 22.59 -14.40 -28.70
C TRP A 86 22.92 -13.02 -28.15
N SER A 87 21.93 -12.12 -28.12
CA SER A 87 22.04 -10.78 -27.54
C SER A 87 21.42 -10.76 -26.14
N GLY A 88 22.15 -10.25 -25.15
CA GLY A 88 21.78 -10.23 -23.72
C GLY A 88 23.01 -10.35 -22.79
N PRO A 89 22.82 -10.59 -21.47
CA PRO A 89 21.52 -10.85 -20.86
C PRO A 89 20.73 -9.56 -20.69
N PHE A 90 19.44 -9.65 -20.99
CA PHE A 90 18.45 -8.75 -20.44
C PHE A 90 18.18 -9.23 -19.01
N PHE A 91 18.46 -8.34 -18.04
CA PHE A 91 18.53 -8.65 -16.62
C PHE A 91 17.25 -9.33 -16.11
N MET A 92 17.42 -10.45 -15.40
CA MET A 92 16.30 -11.30 -14.97
C MET A 92 15.64 -10.84 -13.66
N PHE A 93 16.34 -10.09 -12.81
CA PHE A 93 15.82 -9.62 -11.53
C PHE A 93 16.46 -8.29 -11.14
N GLY A 94 15.65 -7.24 -11.00
CA GLY A 94 16.08 -5.93 -10.49
C GLY A 94 15.44 -4.72 -11.16
N SER A 95 14.92 -4.84 -12.39
CA SER A 95 14.33 -3.70 -13.10
C SER A 95 12.81 -3.61 -12.97
N THR A 96 12.33 -2.38 -13.12
CA THR A 96 10.95 -1.89 -13.01
C THR A 96 9.89 -2.64 -13.82
N ILE A 97 10.28 -3.59 -14.70
CA ILE A 97 9.37 -4.51 -15.39
C ILE A 97 8.62 -5.39 -14.38
N THR A 98 9.26 -5.82 -13.30
CA THR A 98 8.56 -6.55 -12.23
C THR A 98 7.52 -5.66 -11.55
N GLN A 99 7.77 -4.36 -11.39
CA GLN A 99 6.77 -3.43 -10.84
C GLN A 99 5.64 -3.11 -11.81
N ALA A 100 5.90 -3.02 -13.12
CA ALA A 100 4.87 -2.83 -14.15
C ALA A 100 4.00 -4.08 -14.33
N MET A 101 4.55 -5.28 -14.12
CA MET A 101 3.78 -6.54 -14.10
C MET A 101 3.11 -6.82 -12.74
N LEU A 102 3.49 -6.10 -11.68
CA LEU A 102 2.80 -6.08 -10.39
C LEU A 102 1.68 -5.03 -10.34
N ASP A 103 1.54 -4.20 -11.38
CA ASP A 103 0.38 -3.34 -11.55
C ASP A 103 -0.83 -4.22 -11.95
N PRO A 104 -1.83 -4.39 -11.06
CA PRO A 104 -2.99 -5.21 -11.34
C PRO A 104 -3.79 -4.68 -12.53
N ASP A 105 -3.74 -3.39 -12.85
CA ASP A 105 -4.49 -2.82 -13.97
C ASP A 105 -3.81 -3.14 -15.30
N VAL A 106 -2.47 -3.18 -15.32
CA VAL A 106 -1.69 -3.67 -16.48
C VAL A 106 -1.90 -5.17 -16.64
N PHE A 107 -1.86 -5.93 -15.55
CA PHE A 107 -2.12 -7.37 -15.55
C PHE A 107 -3.57 -7.72 -15.96
N GLU A 108 -4.57 -6.99 -15.46
CA GLU A 108 -5.99 -7.16 -15.83
C GLU A 108 -6.28 -6.66 -17.26
N SER A 109 -5.50 -5.70 -17.79
CA SER A 109 -5.57 -5.36 -19.21
C SER A 109 -5.09 -6.49 -20.13
N PHE A 110 -4.23 -7.39 -19.62
CA PHE A 110 -3.88 -8.66 -20.28
C PHE A 110 -4.90 -9.77 -20.04
N ARG A 111 -5.90 -9.53 -19.16
CA ARG A 111 -6.82 -10.54 -18.64
C ARG A 111 -8.28 -10.31 -18.97
N ALA A 112 -8.64 -9.18 -19.59
CA ALA A 112 -9.99 -8.99 -20.10
C ALA A 112 -10.29 -10.10 -21.11
N ASP A 113 -11.11 -11.07 -20.71
CA ASP A 113 -11.60 -12.16 -21.54
C ASP A 113 -12.19 -11.56 -22.82
N VAL A 114 -11.46 -11.70 -23.94
CA VAL A 114 -11.96 -11.29 -25.24
C VAL A 114 -12.86 -12.41 -25.74
N THR A 115 -14.14 -12.34 -25.41
CA THR A 115 -15.14 -13.21 -26.04
C THR A 115 -15.47 -12.68 -27.44
N GLN A 116 -15.12 -13.43 -28.49
CA GLN A 116 -15.64 -13.13 -29.82
C GLN A 116 -17.11 -13.52 -29.89
N VAL A 117 -17.97 -12.56 -30.23
CA VAL A 117 -19.38 -12.85 -30.52
C VAL A 117 -19.59 -13.05 -32.02
N ILE A 118 -20.06 -14.23 -32.40
CA ILE A 118 -20.45 -14.61 -33.76
C ILE A 118 -21.98 -14.65 -33.86
N GLY A 119 -22.56 -14.01 -34.87
CA GLY A 119 -24.01 -13.83 -34.99
C GLY A 119 -24.51 -12.57 -34.26
N ARG A 120 -25.64 -12.68 -33.55
CA ARG A 120 -26.27 -11.54 -32.85
C ARG A 120 -25.38 -11.02 -31.71
N GLN A 121 -25.07 -9.72 -31.76
CA GLN A 121 -24.34 -9.01 -30.69
C GLN A 121 -25.22 -8.69 -29.46
N GLY A 122 -26.53 -8.53 -29.68
CA GLY A 122 -27.52 -8.37 -28.60
C GLY A 122 -28.36 -9.62 -28.43
N ASP A 123 -29.32 -9.59 -27.51
CA ASP A 123 -30.21 -10.75 -27.31
C ASP A 123 -31.02 -11.05 -28.59
N PRO A 124 -31.13 -12.33 -28.98
CA PRO A 124 -32.08 -12.80 -29.98
C PRO A 124 -33.51 -12.36 -29.68
N VAL A 125 -34.27 -12.04 -30.73
CA VAL A 125 -35.68 -11.64 -30.62
C VAL A 125 -36.61 -12.66 -31.26
N ASP A 126 -37.91 -12.52 -31.00
CA ASP A 126 -38.91 -13.36 -31.66
C ASP A 126 -38.98 -13.09 -33.17
N GLY A 127 -39.21 -14.14 -33.94
CA GLY A 127 -39.27 -14.12 -35.40
C GLY A 127 -40.09 -15.29 -35.96
N GLY A 128 -40.01 -15.50 -37.28
CA GLY A 128 -40.61 -16.66 -37.94
C GLY A 128 -39.78 -17.92 -37.68
N ALA A 129 -40.41 -19.08 -37.56
CA ALA A 129 -39.68 -20.34 -37.40
C ALA A 129 -38.87 -20.64 -38.67
N VAL A 130 -37.61 -21.06 -38.51
CA VAL A 130 -36.78 -21.53 -39.62
C VAL A 130 -37.09 -23.01 -39.94
N SER A 131 -36.91 -23.42 -41.19
CA SER A 131 -37.18 -24.79 -41.65
C SER A 131 -36.15 -25.81 -41.13
N ASP A 132 -36.45 -27.11 -41.22
CA ASP A 132 -35.50 -28.20 -40.98
C ASP A 132 -34.25 -28.12 -41.88
N ALA A 133 -33.24 -27.41 -41.41
CA ALA A 133 -31.93 -27.34 -42.01
C ALA A 133 -30.88 -26.96 -40.96
N MET A 134 -29.63 -27.21 -41.28
CA MET A 134 -28.50 -26.71 -40.51
C MET A 134 -28.05 -25.37 -41.09
N TYR A 135 -27.96 -24.38 -40.21
CA TYR A 135 -27.60 -23.01 -40.51
C TYR A 135 -26.22 -22.71 -39.94
N ILE A 136 -25.26 -22.39 -40.81
CA ILE A 136 -23.85 -22.18 -40.45
C ILE A 136 -23.53 -20.70 -40.58
N GLN A 137 -23.11 -20.05 -39.50
CA GLN A 137 -22.70 -18.65 -39.56
C GLN A 137 -21.47 -18.51 -40.44
N ALA A 138 -21.48 -17.57 -41.38
CA ALA A 138 -20.38 -17.42 -42.33
C ALA A 138 -19.19 -16.64 -41.77
N GLN A 139 -19.33 -16.01 -40.60
CA GLN A 139 -18.23 -15.38 -39.88
C GLN A 139 -17.37 -16.46 -39.20
N PRO A 140 -16.07 -16.58 -39.55
CA PRO A 140 -15.19 -17.53 -38.90
C PRO A 140 -14.82 -17.13 -37.48
N VAL A 141 -14.48 -18.14 -36.69
CA VAL A 141 -13.77 -17.97 -35.42
C VAL A 141 -12.41 -17.34 -35.68
N SER A 142 -12.12 -16.24 -34.99
CA SER A 142 -10.97 -15.37 -35.19
C SER A 142 -9.78 -15.72 -34.29
N HIS A 143 -10.02 -16.48 -33.23
CA HIS A 143 -9.04 -16.96 -32.27
C HIS A 143 -9.45 -18.34 -31.75
N PRO A 144 -8.51 -19.23 -31.38
CA PRO A 144 -8.87 -20.53 -30.83
C PRO A 144 -9.49 -20.34 -29.43
N GLY A 145 -10.51 -21.14 -29.12
CA GLY A 145 -11.28 -20.97 -27.89
C GLY A 145 -12.49 -21.90 -27.78
N PRO A 146 -12.91 -22.29 -26.56
CA PRO A 146 -14.16 -23.02 -26.38
C PRO A 146 -15.37 -22.13 -26.67
N LEU A 147 -16.47 -22.76 -27.09
CA LEU A 147 -17.78 -22.13 -27.13
C LEU A 147 -18.26 -21.84 -25.69
N GLY A 148 -18.17 -20.58 -25.27
CA GLY A 148 -18.54 -20.13 -23.93
C GLY A 148 -20.04 -20.03 -23.72
N TRP A 149 -20.81 -19.65 -24.74
CA TRP A 149 -22.27 -19.60 -24.68
C TRP A 149 -22.94 -19.56 -26.06
N LEU A 150 -24.21 -19.98 -26.12
CA LEU A 150 -25.13 -19.80 -27.24
C LEU A 150 -26.42 -19.16 -26.74
N LYS A 151 -26.71 -17.93 -27.19
CA LYS A 151 -28.00 -17.28 -27.00
C LYS A 151 -28.87 -17.53 -28.22
N ILE A 152 -30.10 -17.98 -28.04
CA ILE A 152 -31.03 -18.31 -29.14
C ILE A 152 -32.49 -18.09 -28.74
N TRP A 153 -33.33 -17.63 -29.67
CA TRP A 153 -34.78 -17.53 -29.43
C TRP A 153 -35.49 -18.79 -29.93
N ILE A 154 -36.06 -19.57 -29.01
CA ILE A 154 -36.68 -20.87 -29.27
C ILE A 154 -38.18 -20.70 -29.57
N LYS A 155 -38.63 -21.21 -30.71
CA LYS A 155 -40.02 -21.14 -31.19
C LYS A 155 -40.84 -22.34 -30.75
N ASP A 156 -40.25 -23.54 -30.79
CA ASP A 156 -40.90 -24.79 -30.38
C ASP A 156 -39.92 -25.66 -29.55
N PRO A 157 -40.39 -26.38 -28.51
CA PRO A 157 -39.57 -27.35 -27.78
C PRO A 157 -39.11 -28.50 -28.69
N GLY A 158 -37.91 -29.01 -28.46
CA GLY A 158 -37.33 -30.09 -29.27
C GLY A 158 -35.83 -30.29 -29.03
N ASP A 159 -35.16 -30.97 -29.95
CA ASP A 159 -33.72 -31.23 -29.90
C ASP A 159 -32.95 -30.23 -30.79
N LEU A 160 -32.27 -29.28 -30.16
CA LEU A 160 -31.41 -28.30 -30.82
C LEU A 160 -30.03 -28.90 -31.06
N THR A 161 -29.54 -28.87 -32.29
CA THR A 161 -28.19 -29.34 -32.63
C THR A 161 -27.25 -28.16 -32.81
N ILE A 162 -26.09 -28.20 -32.14
CA ILE A 162 -24.98 -27.25 -32.27
C ILE A 162 -23.80 -28.00 -32.87
N ALA A 163 -23.14 -27.44 -33.87
CA ALA A 163 -22.06 -28.10 -34.57
C ALA A 163 -20.88 -27.17 -34.85
N ARG A 164 -19.68 -27.75 -34.77
CA ARG A 164 -18.43 -27.15 -35.22
C ARG A 164 -18.11 -27.64 -36.62
N TYR A 165 -17.86 -26.72 -37.53
CA TYR A 165 -17.47 -26.98 -38.90
C TYR A 165 -16.05 -26.46 -39.16
N ILE A 166 -15.26 -27.25 -39.86
CA ILE A 166 -13.95 -26.86 -40.37
C ILE A 166 -14.06 -26.55 -41.86
N VAL A 167 -13.25 -25.60 -42.33
CA VAL A 167 -13.15 -25.20 -43.74
C VAL A 167 -11.82 -25.69 -44.30
N SER A 168 -11.80 -26.16 -45.55
CA SER A 168 -10.55 -26.60 -46.20
C SER A 168 -9.58 -25.43 -46.37
N ASP A 169 -8.29 -25.73 -46.46
CA ASP A 169 -7.22 -24.70 -46.59
C ASP A 169 -7.44 -23.73 -47.76
N ASP A 170 -8.10 -24.17 -48.83
CA ASP A 170 -8.43 -23.35 -50.01
C ASP A 170 -9.73 -22.54 -49.87
N GLY A 171 -10.46 -22.70 -48.77
CA GLY A 171 -11.72 -22.02 -48.50
C GLY A 171 -12.91 -22.51 -49.33
N THR A 172 -12.78 -23.64 -50.06
CA THR A 172 -13.81 -24.10 -51.01
C THR A 172 -14.69 -25.23 -50.49
N GLN A 173 -14.25 -25.97 -49.47
CA GLN A 173 -14.96 -27.09 -48.88
C GLN A 173 -15.19 -26.93 -47.37
N ILE A 174 -16.25 -27.55 -46.86
CA ILE A 174 -16.65 -27.53 -45.46
C ILE A 174 -16.97 -28.97 -45.00
N LYS A 175 -16.65 -29.28 -43.75
CA LYS A 175 -16.96 -30.56 -43.10
C LYS A 175 -17.31 -30.32 -41.64
N GLN A 176 -18.26 -31.09 -41.11
CA GLN A 176 -18.59 -31.14 -39.69
C GLN A 176 -17.51 -31.92 -38.92
N GLU A 177 -17.01 -31.32 -37.86
CA GLU A 177 -15.98 -31.93 -37.01
C GLU A 177 -16.52 -32.36 -35.65
N GLN A 178 -17.42 -31.57 -35.06
CA GLN A 178 -18.03 -31.88 -33.77
C GLN A 178 -19.51 -31.51 -33.75
N VAL A 179 -20.30 -32.21 -32.92
CA VAL A 179 -21.72 -31.98 -32.73
C VAL A 179 -22.12 -32.16 -31.27
N ALA A 180 -23.07 -31.35 -30.82
CA ALA A 180 -23.76 -31.48 -29.56
C ALA A 180 -25.27 -31.34 -29.79
N THR A 181 -26.07 -32.11 -29.07
CA THR A 181 -27.54 -32.03 -29.11
C THR A 181 -28.05 -31.65 -27.74
N VAL A 182 -28.87 -30.60 -27.68
CA VAL A 182 -29.45 -30.03 -26.47
C VAL A 182 -30.97 -30.12 -26.56
N THR A 183 -31.59 -30.90 -25.67
CA THR A 183 -33.06 -30.94 -25.58
C THR A 183 -33.58 -29.70 -24.87
N VAL A 184 -34.30 -28.86 -25.59
CA VAL A 184 -34.90 -27.62 -25.06
C VAL A 184 -36.39 -27.85 -24.82
N SER A 185 -36.81 -27.73 -23.56
CA SER A 185 -38.19 -28.06 -23.14
C SER A 185 -39.18 -26.89 -23.17
N THR A 186 -38.71 -25.67 -23.45
CA THR A 186 -39.52 -24.44 -23.35
C THR A 186 -39.14 -23.41 -24.41
N THR A 187 -40.12 -22.63 -24.85
CA THR A 187 -39.96 -21.56 -25.86
C THR A 187 -39.40 -20.27 -25.24
N GLY A 188 -39.02 -19.31 -26.09
CA GLY A 188 -38.47 -18.00 -25.73
C GLY A 188 -36.94 -17.93 -25.78
N LEU A 189 -36.37 -16.82 -25.30
CA LEU A 189 -34.92 -16.63 -25.23
C LEU A 189 -34.26 -17.67 -24.31
N LYS A 190 -33.22 -18.33 -24.81
CA LYS A 190 -32.36 -19.26 -24.07
C LYS A 190 -30.91 -18.81 -24.15
N THR A 191 -30.21 -18.98 -23.04
CA THR A 191 -28.74 -18.93 -22.98
C THR A 191 -28.28 -20.33 -22.60
N LEU A 192 -27.67 -21.02 -23.56
CA LEU A 192 -27.05 -22.31 -23.38
C LEU A 192 -25.56 -22.11 -23.11
N THR A 193 -25.00 -22.95 -22.25
CA THR A 193 -23.62 -22.89 -21.75
C THR A 193 -22.94 -24.25 -21.93
N PRO A 194 -21.62 -24.39 -21.66
CA PRO A 194 -20.95 -25.68 -21.68
C PRO A 194 -21.59 -26.76 -20.79
N ALA A 195 -22.38 -26.37 -19.78
CA ALA A 195 -23.16 -27.32 -18.99
C ALA A 195 -24.28 -28.00 -19.80
N ASP A 196 -24.77 -27.35 -20.86
CA ASP A 196 -25.85 -27.83 -21.71
C ASP A 196 -25.33 -28.64 -22.92
N PHE A 197 -24.24 -28.18 -23.55
CA PHE A 197 -23.71 -28.77 -24.79
C PHE A 197 -22.32 -29.44 -24.65
N GLY A 198 -21.73 -29.44 -23.46
CA GLY A 198 -20.38 -29.97 -23.23
C GLY A 198 -19.27 -29.02 -23.69
N ASP A 199 -18.02 -29.50 -23.68
CA ASP A 199 -16.88 -28.74 -24.18
C ASP A 199 -16.77 -28.84 -25.71
N MET A 200 -16.71 -27.68 -26.38
CA MET A 200 -16.65 -27.58 -27.84
C MET A 200 -15.56 -26.56 -28.22
N PRO A 201 -14.29 -27.00 -28.33
CA PRO A 201 -13.18 -26.13 -28.72
C PRO A 201 -13.25 -25.78 -30.20
N PHE A 202 -13.11 -24.50 -30.53
CA PHE A 202 -12.98 -23.99 -31.89
C PHE A 202 -11.54 -23.54 -32.16
N GLU A 203 -11.08 -23.73 -33.40
CA GLU A 203 -9.82 -23.21 -33.92
C GLU A 203 -10.08 -21.98 -34.80
N VAL A 204 -9.02 -21.24 -35.13
CA VAL A 204 -9.11 -20.12 -36.07
C VAL A 204 -9.58 -20.61 -37.44
N GLY A 205 -10.60 -19.96 -37.99
CA GLY A 205 -11.18 -20.31 -39.29
C GLY A 205 -12.41 -21.21 -39.22
N ASP A 206 -12.67 -21.83 -38.06
CA ASP A 206 -13.83 -22.69 -37.88
C ASP A 206 -15.15 -21.91 -37.94
N LEU A 207 -16.23 -22.63 -38.23
CA LEU A 207 -17.58 -22.08 -38.35
C LEU A 207 -18.54 -22.76 -37.38
N VAL A 208 -19.52 -21.99 -36.88
CA VAL A 208 -20.53 -22.47 -35.93
C VAL A 208 -21.85 -22.72 -36.67
N GLY A 209 -22.41 -23.92 -36.50
CA GLY A 209 -23.71 -24.31 -37.06
C GLY A 209 -24.76 -24.60 -36.00
N VAL A 210 -26.02 -24.28 -36.31
CA VAL A 210 -27.20 -24.58 -35.49
C VAL A 210 -28.31 -25.18 -36.35
N ALA A 211 -28.96 -26.25 -35.87
CA ALA A 211 -30.12 -26.88 -36.50
C ALA A 211 -31.22 -27.23 -35.50
N GLY A 212 -32.46 -27.19 -35.96
CA GLY A 212 -33.64 -27.65 -35.23
C GLY A 212 -34.91 -27.26 -35.98
N ASP A 213 -35.65 -28.25 -36.48
CA ASP A 213 -36.85 -28.01 -37.31
C ASP A 213 -37.90 -27.20 -36.55
N GLY A 214 -38.23 -26.02 -37.07
CA GLY A 214 -39.17 -25.10 -36.44
C GLY A 214 -38.71 -24.54 -35.09
N MET A 215 -37.51 -24.90 -34.61
CA MET A 215 -37.13 -24.68 -33.21
C MET A 215 -36.64 -23.29 -32.92
N PHE A 216 -36.11 -22.53 -33.88
CA PHE A 216 -35.56 -21.21 -33.61
C PHE A 216 -35.98 -20.16 -34.63
N ALA A 217 -35.85 -18.91 -34.24
CA ALA A 217 -36.36 -17.78 -34.99
C ALA A 217 -35.41 -17.27 -36.09
N GLY A 218 -36.01 -16.85 -37.19
CA GLY A 218 -35.40 -16.03 -38.23
C GLY A 218 -36.25 -14.79 -38.51
N SER A 219 -35.60 -13.65 -38.72
CA SER A 219 -36.22 -12.35 -38.97
C SER A 219 -36.01 -11.93 -40.43
N PRO A 220 -37.03 -12.08 -41.30
CA PRO A 220 -36.89 -11.75 -42.73
C PRO A 220 -36.85 -10.25 -43.02
N THR A 221 -37.25 -9.41 -42.06
CA THR A 221 -37.33 -7.94 -42.23
C THR A 221 -36.16 -7.20 -41.58
N LEU A 222 -35.25 -7.90 -40.92
CA LEU A 222 -34.13 -7.30 -40.19
C LEU A 222 -32.81 -7.61 -40.91
N PRO A 223 -31.86 -6.67 -40.93
CA PRO A 223 -30.59 -6.85 -41.63
C PRO A 223 -29.77 -7.95 -40.97
N VAL A 224 -29.17 -8.84 -41.77
CA VAL A 224 -28.33 -9.94 -41.26
C VAL A 224 -27.13 -9.44 -40.47
N ASP A 225 -26.79 -10.14 -39.38
CA ASP A 225 -25.57 -9.87 -38.64
C ASP A 225 -24.35 -10.46 -39.38
N ALA A 226 -23.25 -9.70 -39.39
CA ALA A 226 -21.99 -10.11 -39.99
C ALA A 226 -22.15 -10.48 -41.52
N PRO A 227 -21.40 -11.42 -42.14
CA PRO A 227 -21.54 -11.69 -43.58
C PRO A 227 -22.79 -12.51 -43.95
N GLY A 228 -23.63 -12.92 -42.99
CA GLY A 228 -24.76 -13.83 -43.20
C GLY A 228 -24.45 -15.27 -42.81
N TRP A 229 -25.15 -16.23 -43.41
CA TRP A 229 -25.09 -17.66 -43.06
C TRP A 229 -25.21 -18.55 -44.30
N ARG A 230 -24.98 -19.85 -44.12
CA ARG A 230 -25.08 -20.89 -45.16
C ARG A 230 -26.04 -21.97 -44.68
N GLN A 231 -26.79 -22.58 -45.59
CA GLN A 231 -27.74 -23.64 -45.24
C GLN A 231 -27.41 -24.94 -45.95
N ILE A 232 -27.52 -26.04 -45.19
CA ILE A 232 -27.32 -27.41 -45.65
C ILE A 232 -28.46 -28.29 -45.13
N ASN A 233 -28.87 -29.27 -45.93
CA ASN A 233 -30.03 -30.13 -45.64
C ASN A 233 -29.68 -31.38 -44.82
N ALA A 234 -28.41 -31.59 -44.43
CA ALA A 234 -27.98 -32.72 -43.62
C ALA A 234 -26.63 -32.46 -42.94
N ALA A 235 -26.35 -33.19 -41.85
CA ALA A 235 -25.03 -33.27 -41.22
C ALA A 235 -23.95 -33.68 -42.24
N LEU A 236 -22.88 -32.87 -42.38
CA LEU A 236 -21.81 -33.09 -43.37
C LEU A 236 -20.61 -33.77 -42.74
N THR A 237 -20.64 -35.09 -42.57
CA THR A 237 -19.49 -35.84 -42.02
C THR A 237 -18.34 -35.99 -43.02
N ASP A 238 -18.52 -35.58 -44.29
CA ASP A 238 -17.52 -35.57 -45.36
C ASP A 238 -17.29 -34.14 -45.91
N TRP A 239 -16.19 -33.93 -46.65
CA TRP A 239 -15.90 -32.64 -47.29
C TRP A 239 -16.87 -32.37 -48.46
N ARG A 240 -17.54 -31.22 -48.43
CA ARG A 240 -18.46 -30.77 -49.49
C ARG A 240 -18.16 -29.33 -49.90
N PRO A 241 -18.47 -28.92 -51.14
CA PRO A 241 -18.37 -27.51 -51.54
C PRO A 241 -19.14 -26.59 -50.58
N LEU A 242 -18.59 -25.42 -50.25
CA LEU A 242 -19.28 -24.43 -49.41
C LEU A 242 -20.61 -24.01 -50.06
N PRO A 243 -21.75 -24.12 -49.35
CA PRO A 243 -23.04 -23.68 -49.86
C PRO A 243 -23.07 -22.17 -50.12
N THR A 244 -23.97 -21.72 -51.00
CA THR A 244 -24.15 -20.29 -51.28
C THR A 244 -24.48 -19.51 -50.01
N LEU A 245 -23.84 -18.36 -49.85
CA LEU A 245 -24.07 -17.42 -48.75
C LEU A 245 -25.49 -16.83 -48.85
N GLN A 246 -26.23 -16.87 -47.75
CA GLN A 246 -27.57 -16.34 -47.61
C GLN A 246 -27.55 -15.08 -46.74
N THR A 247 -28.24 -14.04 -47.19
CA THR A 247 -28.31 -12.74 -46.52
C THR A 247 -29.74 -12.18 -46.43
N SER A 248 -30.74 -12.99 -46.81
CA SER A 248 -32.15 -12.58 -46.92
C SER A 248 -32.95 -12.68 -45.63
N ILE A 249 -32.48 -13.47 -44.65
CA ILE A 249 -33.12 -13.64 -43.35
C ILE A 249 -32.03 -13.52 -42.29
N ARG A 250 -32.28 -12.79 -41.21
CA ARG A 250 -31.38 -12.77 -40.06
C ARG A 250 -31.71 -13.92 -39.11
N LEU A 251 -30.72 -14.71 -38.71
CA LEU A 251 -30.92 -15.76 -37.72
C LEU A 251 -30.89 -15.15 -36.32
N GLU A 252 -31.84 -15.53 -35.46
CA GLU A 252 -31.94 -15.02 -34.10
C GLU A 252 -31.18 -15.94 -33.14
N TYR A 253 -29.86 -16.00 -33.32
CA TYR A 253 -28.92 -16.56 -32.35
C TYR A 253 -27.58 -15.81 -32.35
N GLY A 254 -26.86 -15.90 -31.24
CA GLY A 254 -25.48 -15.41 -31.11
C GLY A 254 -24.67 -16.38 -30.27
N VAL A 255 -23.39 -16.51 -30.56
CA VAL A 255 -22.47 -17.38 -29.80
C VAL A 255 -21.26 -16.60 -29.34
N GLY A 256 -20.81 -16.86 -28.12
CA GLY A 256 -19.55 -16.36 -27.58
C GLY A 256 -18.48 -17.44 -27.62
N ILE A 257 -17.35 -17.14 -28.27
CA ILE A 257 -16.13 -17.96 -28.22
C ILE A 257 -15.15 -17.27 -27.29
N ASP A 258 -14.69 -17.96 -26.24
CA ASP A 258 -13.79 -17.38 -25.25
C ASP A 258 -12.33 -17.56 -25.69
N GLN A 259 -11.55 -16.49 -25.77
CA GLN A 259 -10.15 -16.59 -26.19
C GLN A 259 -9.27 -17.19 -25.09
N HIS A 260 -8.60 -18.32 -25.37
CA HIS A 260 -7.75 -18.99 -24.37
C HIS A 260 -6.27 -18.55 -24.39
N TYR A 261 -5.83 -17.77 -25.38
CA TYR A 261 -4.46 -17.22 -25.48
C TYR A 261 -4.45 -15.81 -26.07
N GLN A 262 -3.97 -14.83 -25.30
CA GLN A 262 -3.71 -13.47 -25.81
C GLN A 262 -2.34 -13.42 -26.50
N VAL A 263 -2.31 -13.11 -27.80
CA VAL A 263 -1.10 -12.71 -28.52
C VAL A 263 -0.87 -11.22 -28.25
N VAL A 264 0.19 -10.88 -27.54
CA VAL A 264 0.60 -9.48 -27.37
C VAL A 264 1.01 -8.93 -28.74
N LEU A 265 0.24 -7.97 -29.26
CA LEU A 265 0.56 -7.32 -30.54
C LEU A 265 1.85 -6.49 -30.38
N GLY A 266 2.80 -6.71 -31.29
CA GLY A 266 4.13 -6.09 -31.28
C GLY A 266 4.18 -4.57 -31.02
N PRO A 267 3.23 -3.75 -31.52
CA PRO A 267 3.20 -2.32 -31.21
C PRO A 267 2.91 -1.98 -29.74
N ALA A 268 2.07 -2.76 -29.05
CA ALA A 268 1.80 -2.57 -27.62
C ALA A 268 3.01 -3.00 -26.78
N PHE A 269 3.70 -4.07 -27.20
CA PHE A 269 4.96 -4.48 -26.58
C PHE A 269 6.06 -3.42 -26.77
N LEU A 270 6.19 -2.84 -27.97
CA LEU A 270 7.14 -1.75 -28.26
C LEU A 270 6.83 -0.47 -27.47
N ALA A 271 5.54 -0.14 -27.27
CA ALA A 271 5.14 1.00 -26.45
C ALA A 271 5.49 0.77 -24.96
N LEU A 272 5.24 -0.44 -24.45
CA LEU A 272 5.64 -0.83 -23.10
C LEU A 272 7.17 -0.85 -22.94
N GLN A 273 7.90 -1.30 -23.97
CA GLN A 273 9.37 -1.30 -24.01
C GLN A 273 9.94 0.11 -24.02
N THR A 274 9.29 1.05 -24.71
CA THR A 274 9.66 2.48 -24.71
C THR A 274 9.41 3.11 -23.34
N LEU A 275 8.28 2.77 -22.69
CA LEU A 275 7.95 3.23 -21.35
C LEU A 275 8.94 2.67 -20.31
N ALA A 276 9.28 1.38 -20.41
CA ALA A 276 10.25 0.71 -19.56
C ALA A 276 11.66 1.32 -19.73
N ALA A 277 12.11 1.58 -20.96
CA ALA A 277 13.38 2.27 -21.22
C ALA A 277 13.40 3.70 -20.63
N GLY A 278 12.26 4.40 -20.65
CA GLY A 278 12.12 5.70 -19.99
C GLY A 278 12.18 5.62 -18.46
N LEU A 279 11.65 4.55 -17.86
CA LEU A 279 11.75 4.30 -16.42
C LEU A 279 13.16 3.88 -16.02
N ASP A 280 13.84 3.05 -16.82
CA ASP A 280 15.23 2.64 -16.58
C ASP A 280 16.17 3.85 -16.64
N ALA A 281 16.02 4.72 -17.64
CA ALA A 281 16.78 5.97 -17.72
C ALA A 281 16.55 6.88 -16.50
N ARG A 282 15.32 6.91 -15.95
CA ARG A 282 15.00 7.63 -14.71
C ARG A 282 15.62 6.98 -13.48
N ALA A 283 15.59 5.65 -13.39
CA ALA A 283 16.21 4.89 -12.31
C ALA A 283 17.73 5.09 -12.31
N THR A 284 18.40 4.95 -13.46
CA THR A 284 19.84 5.21 -13.59
C THR A 284 20.21 6.65 -13.25
N LEU A 285 19.39 7.64 -13.65
CA LEU A 285 19.64 9.03 -13.26
C LEU A 285 19.49 9.23 -11.75
N LEU A 286 18.45 8.64 -11.14
CA LEU A 286 18.22 8.72 -9.69
C LEU A 286 19.27 7.93 -8.90
N GLU A 287 19.75 6.81 -9.39
CA GLU A 287 20.85 6.03 -8.80
C GLU A 287 22.18 6.74 -8.95
N ALA A 288 22.45 7.36 -10.11
CA ALA A 288 23.64 8.19 -10.29
C ALA A 288 23.59 9.42 -9.38
N GLN A 289 22.42 10.04 -9.21
CA GLN A 289 22.21 11.18 -8.31
C GLN A 289 22.23 10.76 -6.83
N ALA A 290 21.70 9.59 -6.47
CA ALA A 290 21.78 9.01 -5.15
C ALA A 290 23.23 8.64 -4.82
N ALA A 291 23.97 8.05 -5.75
CA ALA A 291 25.41 7.81 -5.64
C ALA A 291 26.21 9.12 -5.57
N GLN A 292 25.77 10.18 -6.25
CA GLN A 292 26.35 11.53 -6.11
C GLN A 292 26.01 12.20 -4.76
N GLN A 293 24.86 11.85 -4.17
CA GLN A 293 24.42 12.31 -2.84
C GLN A 293 25.01 11.47 -1.69
N TRP A 294 25.37 10.22 -1.97
CA TRP A 294 25.97 9.25 -1.05
C TRP A 294 27.48 9.13 -1.19
N ALA A 295 28.10 9.83 -2.15
CA ALA A 295 29.54 9.94 -2.21
C ALA A 295 30.02 10.65 -0.93
N ASP A 296 30.55 9.87 0.01
CA ASP A 296 31.03 10.28 1.31
C ASP A 296 31.85 11.58 1.21
N VAL A 297 31.24 12.71 1.57
CA VAL A 297 32.00 13.96 1.68
C VAL A 297 32.83 13.85 2.95
N VAL A 298 34.05 13.35 2.79
CA VAL A 298 35.05 13.28 3.85
C VAL A 298 35.78 14.62 3.90
N GLN A 299 35.54 15.40 4.96
CA GLN A 299 36.37 16.56 5.24
C GLN A 299 37.76 16.09 5.67
N THR A 300 38.80 16.62 5.05
CA THR A 300 40.18 16.46 5.50
C THR A 300 40.63 17.74 6.21
N ILE A 301 41.04 17.64 7.48
CA ILE A 301 41.68 18.73 8.24
C ILE A 301 43.15 18.37 8.42
N GLY A 302 44.07 19.27 8.08
CA GLY A 302 45.52 19.03 8.08
C GLY A 302 46.06 18.65 6.70
N ASN A 303 47.18 17.91 6.66
CA ASN A 303 47.92 17.66 5.41
C ASN A 303 47.13 16.75 4.45
N PRO A 304 46.64 17.25 3.31
CA PRO A 304 45.88 16.43 2.38
C PRO A 304 46.76 15.47 1.56
N ASP A 305 48.08 15.73 1.51
CA ASP A 305 49.03 14.97 0.72
C ASP A 305 49.54 13.72 1.46
N THR A 306 50.50 13.02 0.84
CA THR A 306 51.27 11.97 1.52
C THR A 306 52.05 12.58 2.69
N LEU A 307 51.95 11.95 3.86
CA LEU A 307 52.68 12.38 5.05
C LEU A 307 54.17 12.07 4.89
N VAL A 308 55.03 13.02 5.21
CA VAL A 308 56.48 12.87 5.07
C VAL A 308 57.18 13.07 6.41
N THR A 309 58.41 12.60 6.53
CA THR A 309 59.23 12.84 7.72
C THR A 309 59.55 14.34 7.90
N GLY A 310 59.90 14.72 9.12
CA GLY A 310 60.25 16.09 9.48
C GLY A 310 61.07 16.17 10.76
N ALA A 311 61.17 17.36 11.33
CA ALA A 311 61.70 17.53 12.68
C ALA A 311 60.62 17.21 13.72
N GLY A 312 61.01 16.63 14.85
CA GLY A 312 60.11 16.47 15.99
C GLY A 312 59.68 17.82 16.54
N VAL A 313 58.40 17.95 16.89
CA VAL A 313 57.83 19.16 17.49
C VAL A 313 58.14 19.26 19.00
N SER A 314 58.04 20.47 19.54
CA SER A 314 58.25 20.75 20.96
C SER A 314 57.10 20.24 21.85
N ASP A 315 57.18 20.51 23.16
CA ASP A 315 56.14 20.12 24.11
C ASP A 315 54.95 21.11 24.04
N GLY A 316 54.03 20.86 23.09
CA GLY A 316 52.87 21.69 22.81
C GLY A 316 51.65 20.87 22.36
N MET A 317 50.46 21.41 22.58
CA MET A 317 49.22 20.92 21.97
C MET A 317 48.95 21.74 20.72
N TYR A 318 48.93 21.03 19.60
CA TYR A 318 48.84 21.56 18.26
C TYR A 318 47.41 21.44 17.76
N ILE A 319 46.67 22.55 17.73
CA ILE A 319 45.24 22.57 17.38
C ILE A 319 45.08 23.15 15.98
N TRP A 320 44.45 22.43 15.06
CA TRP A 320 44.22 22.92 13.70
C TRP A 320 43.21 24.06 13.71
N ALA A 321 43.58 25.16 13.06
CA ALA A 321 42.79 26.38 13.05
C ALA A 321 41.55 26.27 12.13
N ASP A 322 41.55 25.31 11.19
CA ASP A 322 40.35 24.97 10.42
C ASP A 322 39.35 24.22 11.31
N PRO A 323 38.14 24.76 11.53
CA PRO A 323 37.11 24.02 12.23
C PRO A 323 36.55 22.90 11.36
N CYS A 324 35.90 21.94 12.01
CA CYS A 324 35.03 20.99 11.35
C CYS A 324 33.89 21.75 10.66
N ALA A 325 33.77 21.61 9.34
CA ALA A 325 32.79 22.32 8.54
C ALA A 325 31.38 21.76 8.73
N HIS A 326 31.28 20.50 9.15
CA HIS A 326 30.03 19.76 9.35
C HIS A 326 30.13 18.85 10.58
N THR A 327 29.00 18.49 11.19
CA THR A 327 28.99 17.46 12.24
C THR A 327 29.21 16.07 11.63
N GLY A 328 30.10 15.27 12.21
CA GLY A 328 30.45 13.97 11.67
C GLY A 328 31.37 13.11 12.53
N PRO A 329 31.38 11.77 12.36
CA PRO A 329 32.37 10.91 13.00
C PRO A 329 33.77 11.12 12.41
N LEU A 330 34.79 11.10 13.28
CA LEU A 330 36.19 11.01 12.88
C LEU A 330 36.49 9.59 12.40
N LEU A 331 36.77 9.45 11.10
CA LEU A 331 37.07 8.17 10.45
C LEU A 331 38.52 7.74 10.68
N THR A 332 39.49 8.64 10.46
CA THR A 332 40.90 8.34 10.69
C THR A 332 41.66 9.55 11.21
N LEU A 333 42.71 9.27 11.97
CA LEU A 333 43.80 10.18 12.26
C LEU A 333 45.08 9.57 11.70
N ASP A 334 45.70 10.24 10.74
CA ASP A 334 46.97 9.81 10.17
C ASP A 334 48.04 10.80 10.63
N LEU A 335 49.19 10.33 11.09
CA LEU A 335 50.33 11.18 11.45
C LEU A 335 51.66 10.55 11.07
N PHE A 336 52.70 11.36 10.84
CA PHE A 336 54.07 10.88 10.70
C PHE A 336 54.80 11.01 12.04
N ALA A 337 55.14 9.87 12.64
CA ALA A 337 55.86 9.77 13.90
C ALA A 337 57.37 9.70 13.68
N VAL A 338 58.14 10.60 14.31
CA VAL A 338 59.62 10.57 14.27
C VAL A 338 60.24 9.83 15.46
N ASP A 339 59.45 9.55 16.49
CA ASP A 339 59.83 8.73 17.65
C ASP A 339 58.63 7.89 18.14
N ILE A 340 58.86 6.91 19.01
CA ILE A 340 57.82 6.10 19.66
C ILE A 340 57.34 6.76 20.95
N GLY A 341 56.10 6.52 21.35
CA GLY A 341 55.58 7.05 22.62
C GLY A 341 54.05 7.16 22.65
N THR A 342 53.54 8.20 23.31
CA THR A 342 52.11 8.45 23.43
C THR A 342 51.77 9.81 22.82
N VAL A 343 50.80 9.81 21.92
CA VAL A 343 50.20 11.02 21.34
C VAL A 343 48.82 11.20 21.95
N GLN A 344 48.46 12.42 22.34
CA GLN A 344 47.11 12.71 22.82
C GLN A 344 46.28 13.33 21.70
N LEU A 345 45.13 12.74 21.38
CA LEU A 345 44.11 13.31 20.51
C LEU A 345 43.11 14.12 21.33
N ALA A 346 42.87 15.37 20.94
CA ALA A 346 41.96 16.25 21.64
C ALA A 346 40.92 16.89 20.69
N LYS A 347 39.71 17.07 21.22
CA LYS A 347 38.63 17.85 20.58
C LYS A 347 38.43 19.15 21.33
N TRP A 348 38.30 20.25 20.60
CA TRP A 348 38.24 21.60 21.15
C TRP A 348 37.04 22.38 20.60
N SER A 349 36.46 23.26 21.40
CA SER A 349 35.46 24.25 20.95
C SER A 349 35.92 25.66 21.31
N ILE A 350 35.54 26.64 20.49
CA ILE A 350 35.64 28.05 20.86
C ILE A 350 34.31 28.45 21.49
N GLU A 351 34.32 28.75 22.78
CA GLU A 351 33.10 29.15 23.49
C GLU A 351 32.84 30.66 23.38
N SER A 352 31.74 31.14 23.97
CA SER A 352 31.33 32.54 23.92
C SER A 352 32.35 33.52 24.54
N ASP A 353 33.30 33.02 25.34
CA ASP A 353 34.41 33.83 25.90
C ASP A 353 35.56 34.05 24.89
N GLY A 354 35.45 33.48 23.68
CA GLY A 354 36.46 33.57 22.62
C GLY A 354 37.70 32.73 22.89
N LYS A 355 37.64 31.79 23.84
CA LYS A 355 38.76 30.93 24.24
C LYS A 355 38.54 29.49 23.78
N LEU A 356 39.64 28.75 23.67
CA LEU A 356 39.64 27.32 23.38
C LEU A 356 39.34 26.53 24.65
N HIS A 357 38.29 25.70 24.60
CA HIS A 357 37.90 24.75 25.63
C HIS A 357 38.06 23.32 25.13
N ARG A 358 38.66 22.45 25.95
CA ARG A 358 38.88 21.05 25.58
C ARG A 358 37.71 20.19 26.01
N ASN A 359 37.11 19.50 25.05
CA ASN A 359 35.92 18.65 25.24
C ASN A 359 36.30 17.18 25.41
N VAL A 360 37.33 16.71 24.70
CA VAL A 360 37.80 15.31 24.73
C VAL A 360 39.33 15.30 24.75
N LEU A 361 39.91 14.33 25.46
CA LEU A 361 41.35 14.02 25.44
C LEU A 361 41.52 12.50 25.54
N ILE A 362 42.20 11.90 24.56
CA ILE A 362 42.42 10.45 24.46
C ILE A 362 43.90 10.19 24.19
N ASP A 363 44.49 9.25 24.93
CA ASP A 363 45.88 8.82 24.73
C ASP A 363 45.95 7.70 23.67
N LEU A 364 46.82 7.87 22.69
CA LEU A 364 47.06 6.95 21.58
C LEU A 364 48.52 6.48 21.60
N ALA A 365 48.72 5.17 21.57
CA ALA A 365 50.06 4.59 21.58
C ALA A 365 50.67 4.57 20.18
N VAL A 366 51.82 5.22 20.02
CA VAL A 366 52.66 5.18 18.81
C VAL A 366 53.75 4.13 19.04
N THR A 367 53.59 2.95 18.42
CA THR A 367 54.47 1.80 18.65
C THR A 367 55.63 1.71 17.66
N ALA A 368 55.66 2.53 16.61
CA ALA A 368 56.71 2.58 15.60
C ALA A 368 56.86 3.99 15.03
N THR A 369 58.05 4.30 14.50
CA THR A 369 58.30 5.51 13.70
C THR A 369 57.81 5.31 12.26
N GLY A 370 57.50 6.41 11.57
CA GLY A 370 56.92 6.42 10.22
C GLY A 370 55.45 6.90 10.21
N GLU A 371 54.74 6.61 9.13
CA GLU A 371 53.31 6.92 9.04
C GLU A 371 52.50 5.96 9.93
N VAL A 372 51.65 6.53 10.79
CA VAL A 372 50.78 5.84 11.72
C VAL A 372 49.35 6.25 11.41
N ASN A 373 48.47 5.27 11.23
CA ASN A 373 47.04 5.45 10.98
C ASN A 373 46.26 4.93 12.18
N PHE A 374 45.53 5.82 12.85
CA PHE A 374 44.57 5.49 13.89
C PHE A 374 43.16 5.50 13.31
N THR A 375 42.34 4.58 13.81
CA THR A 375 40.96 4.32 13.40
C THR A 375 40.03 4.37 14.63
N PRO A 376 38.69 4.25 14.47
CA PRO A 376 37.78 4.21 15.61
C PRO A 376 38.04 3.04 16.56
N ALA A 377 38.76 1.99 16.11
CA ALA A 377 39.23 0.93 17.00
C ALA A 377 40.24 1.41 18.05
N ASP A 378 40.99 2.49 17.74
CA ASP A 378 42.03 3.05 18.59
C ASP A 378 41.50 4.17 19.49
N PHE A 379 40.58 5.00 18.98
CA PHE A 379 40.08 6.19 19.68
C PHE A 379 38.57 6.20 19.99
N GLY A 380 37.83 5.15 19.63
CA GLY A 380 36.38 5.06 19.80
C GLY A 380 35.57 5.90 18.79
N ASP A 381 34.27 6.03 19.02
CA ASP A 381 33.36 6.79 18.16
C ASP A 381 33.39 8.29 18.51
N ILE A 382 34.40 9.01 18.03
CA ILE A 382 34.49 10.46 18.24
C ILE A 382 33.63 11.17 17.20
N ILE A 383 32.54 11.82 17.66
CA ILE A 383 31.77 12.77 16.85
C ILE A 383 32.33 14.18 17.03
N VAL A 384 32.69 14.82 15.91
CA VAL A 384 33.15 16.21 15.84
C VAL A 384 32.01 17.06 15.31
N ALA A 385 31.51 18.00 16.11
CA ALA A 385 30.44 18.90 15.72
C ALA A 385 30.96 20.01 14.80
N GLN A 386 30.07 20.56 13.98
CA GLN A 386 30.38 21.75 13.19
C GLN A 386 30.91 22.88 14.08
N GLY A 387 32.03 23.48 13.69
CA GLY A 387 32.70 24.54 14.45
C GLY A 387 33.70 24.05 15.51
N GLU A 388 33.75 22.75 15.83
CA GLU A 388 34.78 22.20 16.72
C GLU A 388 36.11 22.01 15.98
N HIS A 389 37.22 22.02 16.73
CA HIS A 389 38.59 21.87 16.25
C HIS A 389 39.20 20.57 16.78
N LEU A 390 40.21 20.06 16.07
CA LEU A 390 40.98 18.88 16.48
C LEU A 390 42.42 19.28 16.79
N GLY A 391 43.03 18.63 17.77
CA GLY A 391 44.42 18.87 18.14
C GLY A 391 45.16 17.63 18.60
N LEU A 392 46.49 17.69 18.50
CA LEU A 392 47.41 16.64 18.91
C LEU A 392 48.48 17.17 19.87
N HIS A 393 48.85 16.37 20.87
CA HIS A 393 50.04 16.58 21.69
C HIS A 393 50.94 15.34 21.62
N GLY A 394 52.25 15.55 21.53
CA GLY A 394 53.21 14.45 21.48
C GLY A 394 54.65 14.98 21.42
N LEU A 395 55.27 15.17 22.59
CA LEU A 395 56.62 15.73 22.72
C LEU A 395 57.64 14.90 21.93
N GLY A 396 58.21 15.51 20.89
CA GLY A 396 59.22 14.87 20.05
C GLY A 396 58.71 13.74 19.16
N ILE A 397 57.39 13.45 19.16
CA ILE A 397 56.80 12.34 18.39
C ILE A 397 56.27 12.84 17.04
N LEU A 398 55.53 13.95 17.01
CA LEU A 398 54.90 14.45 15.77
C LEU A 398 55.94 15.11 14.87
N ALA A 399 55.89 14.82 13.56
CA ALA A 399 56.75 15.48 12.58
C ALA A 399 56.18 16.83 12.11
N ALA A 400 57.05 17.82 11.94
CA ALA A 400 56.77 19.06 11.22
C ALA A 400 57.81 19.31 10.13
N THR A 401 57.38 19.89 9.01
CA THR A 401 58.25 20.33 7.91
C THR A 401 58.23 21.85 7.78
N SER A 402 59.23 22.41 7.09
CA SER A 402 59.27 23.83 6.74
C SER A 402 58.35 24.22 5.58
N ALA A 403 57.45 23.32 5.16
CA ALA A 403 56.40 23.66 4.20
C ALA A 403 55.35 24.54 4.88
N THR A 404 54.66 25.36 4.10
CA THR A 404 53.51 26.14 4.57
C THR A 404 52.45 25.21 5.16
N ALA A 405 51.86 25.57 6.30
CA ALA A 405 50.77 24.81 6.88
C ALA A 405 49.54 24.78 5.95
N ASP A 406 48.80 23.69 5.94
CA ASP A 406 47.57 23.58 5.17
C ASP A 406 46.43 24.39 5.82
N GLY A 407 45.46 24.80 5.00
CA GLY A 407 44.29 25.56 5.43
C GLY A 407 44.64 26.83 6.22
N ALA A 408 44.04 27.02 7.40
CA ALA A 408 44.26 28.17 8.27
C ALA A 408 45.50 28.04 9.18
N GLY A 409 46.24 26.93 9.12
CA GLY A 409 47.37 26.62 9.99
C GLY A 409 46.95 25.99 11.31
N TRP A 410 47.77 26.16 12.35
CA TRP A 410 47.54 25.55 13.66
C TRP A 410 48.02 26.44 14.82
N TRP A 411 47.42 26.28 15.99
CA TRP A 411 47.79 26.96 17.23
C TRP A 411 48.68 26.08 18.10
N ASP A 412 49.74 26.66 18.67
CA ASP A 412 50.55 26.02 19.72
C ASP A 412 50.05 26.51 21.08
N VAL A 413 49.47 25.61 21.88
CA VAL A 413 49.03 25.94 23.23
C VAL A 413 49.62 24.97 24.25
N ASN A 414 49.70 25.39 25.52
CA ASN A 414 50.11 24.49 26.59
C ASN A 414 49.12 23.32 26.73
N ALA A 415 49.63 22.09 26.65
CA ALA A 415 48.83 20.89 26.48
C ALA A 415 47.88 20.52 27.63
N TYR A 416 48.10 21.03 28.84
CA TYR A 416 47.39 20.52 30.03
C TYR A 416 46.30 21.43 30.56
N ALA A 417 45.99 22.54 29.90
CA ALA A 417 45.13 23.55 30.50
C ALA A 417 44.06 24.07 29.54
N THR A 418 42.89 24.33 30.13
CA THR A 418 41.65 24.75 29.50
C THR A 418 40.92 25.66 30.51
N PRO A 419 40.42 26.85 30.13
CA PRO A 419 40.46 27.46 28.79
C PRO A 419 41.83 28.06 28.39
N ARG A 420 41.99 28.36 27.09
CA ARG A 420 43.19 29.03 26.53
C ARG A 420 42.86 30.17 25.59
N ASP A 421 43.63 31.25 25.67
CA ASP A 421 43.60 32.31 24.66
C ASP A 421 44.10 31.76 23.32
N ILE A 422 43.49 32.21 22.22
CA ILE A 422 43.84 31.77 20.86
C ILE A 422 45.07 32.54 20.39
N PRO A 423 46.25 31.91 20.24
CA PRO A 423 47.43 32.59 19.72
C PRO A 423 47.31 32.83 18.21
N ALA A 424 48.26 33.56 17.63
CA ALA A 424 48.37 33.62 16.18
C ALA A 424 48.64 32.21 15.61
N ALA A 425 47.90 31.82 14.57
CA ALA A 425 48.11 30.54 13.90
C ALA A 425 49.51 30.49 13.27
N ASN A 426 50.21 29.38 13.46
CA ASN A 426 51.45 29.09 12.77
C ASN A 426 51.13 28.58 11.37
N VAL A 427 51.56 29.35 10.37
CA VAL A 427 51.42 29.03 8.95
C VAL A 427 52.77 28.70 8.29
N GLY A 428 53.88 28.88 9.01
CA GLY A 428 55.24 28.75 8.48
C GLY A 428 55.79 27.32 8.49
N ASN A 429 55.19 26.42 9.26
CA ASN A 429 55.54 25.01 9.34
C ASN A 429 54.30 24.13 9.21
N ARG A 430 54.41 23.02 8.48
CA ARG A 430 53.33 22.07 8.25
C ARG A 430 53.48 20.84 9.14
N LEU A 431 52.53 20.67 10.07
CA LEU A 431 52.40 19.43 10.84
C LEU A 431 52.02 18.28 9.90
N GLN A 432 52.68 17.15 10.07
CA GLN A 432 52.48 15.97 9.24
C GLN A 432 51.41 15.08 9.89
N ALA A 433 50.19 15.59 9.96
CA ALA A 433 49.02 14.86 10.39
C ALA A 433 47.77 15.31 9.63
N ARG A 434 46.77 14.42 9.54
CA ARG A 434 45.47 14.70 8.96
C ARG A 434 44.35 13.95 9.66
N PHE A 435 43.19 14.58 9.71
CA PHE A 435 41.94 14.03 10.22
C PHE A 435 40.96 13.87 9.08
N ARG A 436 40.25 12.74 9.03
CA ARG A 436 39.21 12.48 8.04
C ARG A 436 37.87 12.37 8.74
N ILE A 437 36.92 13.25 8.43
CA ILE A 437 35.63 13.34 9.12
C ILE A 437 34.51 13.14 8.10
N GLN A 438 33.61 12.19 8.34
CA GLN A 438 32.48 11.92 7.45
C GLN A 438 31.34 12.86 7.73
N GLN A 439 30.83 13.59 6.73
CA GLN A 439 29.64 14.41 6.92
C GLN A 439 28.39 13.56 7.22
N GLN A 440 27.73 13.78 8.37
CA GLN A 440 26.53 13.02 8.76
C GLN A 440 25.23 13.49 8.10
N TYR A 441 25.17 14.74 7.61
CA TYR A 441 24.00 15.28 6.90
C TYR A 441 24.41 16.27 5.81
N LEU A 442 23.88 16.08 4.61
CA LEU A 442 23.99 17.06 3.51
C LEU A 442 23.01 18.21 3.79
N ALA A 443 23.52 19.42 3.99
CA ALA A 443 22.69 20.62 3.97
C ALA A 443 22.22 20.84 2.52
N THR A 444 20.95 20.56 2.25
CA THR A 444 20.33 20.85 0.95
C THR A 444 20.40 22.35 0.70
N THR A 445 21.20 22.78 -0.28
CA THR A 445 21.21 24.20 -0.68
C THR A 445 19.93 24.52 -1.45
N ALA A 446 19.38 25.71 -1.25
CA ALA A 446 18.17 26.17 -1.95
C ALA A 446 18.30 26.03 -3.49
N GLU A 447 19.51 26.18 -4.00
CA GLU A 447 19.83 26.06 -5.44
C GLU A 447 19.63 24.64 -5.99
N LYS A 448 19.91 23.59 -5.19
CA LYS A 448 19.62 22.20 -5.57
C LYS A 448 18.11 21.90 -5.54
N ILE A 449 17.37 22.52 -4.63
CA ILE A 449 15.91 22.41 -4.56
C ILE A 449 15.28 23.07 -5.80
N PHE A 450 15.74 24.26 -6.20
CA PHE A 450 15.24 24.92 -7.41
C PHE A 450 15.54 24.15 -8.70
N GLN A 451 16.66 23.42 -8.77
CA GLN A 451 16.96 22.54 -9.90
C GLN A 451 16.00 21.35 -9.99
N ILE A 452 15.57 20.80 -8.84
CA ILE A 452 14.58 19.73 -8.77
C ILE A 452 13.19 20.24 -9.19
N ASP A 453 12.78 21.42 -8.71
CA ASP A 453 11.50 22.05 -9.10
C ASP A 453 11.42 22.34 -10.60
N ALA A 454 12.52 22.85 -11.18
CA ALA A 454 12.59 23.09 -12.61
C ALA A 454 12.49 21.80 -13.44
N ALA A 455 13.11 20.71 -12.99
CA ALA A 455 13.02 19.40 -13.63
C ALA A 455 11.61 18.79 -13.50
N LEU A 456 10.95 18.96 -12.36
CA LEU A 456 9.56 18.52 -12.15
C LEU A 456 8.58 19.28 -13.05
N ALA A 457 8.76 20.59 -13.21
CA ALA A 457 7.93 21.43 -14.07
C ALA A 457 8.07 21.06 -15.56
N ALA A 458 9.30 20.77 -16.01
CA ALA A 458 9.56 20.30 -17.37
C ALA A 458 8.91 18.92 -17.64
N LEU A 459 8.91 18.04 -16.64
CA LEU A 459 8.30 16.72 -16.73
C LEU A 459 6.76 16.78 -16.71
N ALA A 460 6.17 17.63 -15.86
CA ALA A 460 4.73 17.87 -15.85
C ALA A 460 4.22 18.41 -17.19
N ALA A 461 5.01 19.25 -17.87
CA ALA A 461 4.71 19.73 -19.21
C ALA A 461 4.75 18.62 -20.28
N GLN A 462 5.65 17.62 -20.14
CA GLN A 462 5.70 16.46 -21.04
C GLN A 462 4.55 15.47 -20.83
N VAL A 463 4.05 15.33 -19.59
CA VAL A 463 2.88 14.50 -19.28
C VAL A 463 1.60 15.13 -19.83
N ALA A 464 1.50 16.46 -19.85
CA ALA A 464 0.36 17.19 -20.40
C ALA A 464 0.18 17.03 -21.93
N THR A 465 1.24 16.67 -22.67
CA THR A 465 1.20 16.47 -24.13
C THR A 465 0.70 15.07 -24.54
N VAL A 466 0.61 14.11 -23.63
CA VAL A 466 0.03 12.78 -23.89
C VAL A 466 -1.47 12.85 -23.64
N GLY A 467 -2.19 13.44 -24.60
CA GLY A 467 -3.63 13.70 -24.49
C GLY A 467 -4.48 12.43 -24.48
N GLN A 468 -5.04 12.09 -23.32
CA GLN A 468 -6.33 11.41 -23.13
C GLN A 468 -6.93 11.92 -21.82
N GLY A 469 -8.24 12.21 -21.83
CA GLY A 469 -8.94 12.93 -20.77
C GLY A 469 -8.98 12.16 -19.44
N VAL A 470 -8.09 12.51 -18.52
CA VAL A 470 -8.23 12.17 -17.09
C VAL A 470 -9.11 13.22 -16.42
N LYS A 471 -10.39 13.23 -16.76
CA LYS A 471 -11.44 13.73 -15.87
C LYS A 471 -12.25 12.52 -15.46
N ASP A 472 -12.03 12.06 -14.21
CA ASP A 472 -13.03 11.43 -13.31
C ASP A 472 -12.49 10.46 -12.25
N THR A 473 -11.19 10.31 -12.01
CA THR A 473 -10.71 9.45 -10.88
C THR A 473 -9.48 9.91 -10.10
N LEU A 474 -8.81 11.01 -10.47
CA LEU A 474 -7.65 11.50 -9.73
C LEU A 474 -7.92 12.86 -9.10
N THR A 475 -8.46 12.83 -7.88
CA THR A 475 -8.30 13.94 -6.94
C THR A 475 -6.83 13.96 -6.51
N VAL A 476 -5.98 14.70 -7.22
CA VAL A 476 -4.61 14.97 -6.78
C VAL A 476 -4.69 16.05 -5.70
N ALA A 477 -4.26 15.71 -4.48
CA ALA A 477 -4.18 16.65 -3.36
C ALA A 477 -3.26 17.84 -3.70
N SER A 478 -3.45 18.97 -3.01
CA SER A 478 -2.61 20.15 -3.24
C SER A 478 -1.12 19.79 -3.03
N PRO A 479 -0.20 20.28 -3.88
CA PRO A 479 1.25 20.09 -3.72
C PRO A 479 1.79 20.53 -2.35
N ALA A 480 1.10 21.48 -1.68
CA ALA A 480 1.46 21.98 -0.35
C ALA A 480 1.29 20.95 0.78
N SER A 481 0.60 19.83 0.53
CA SER A 481 0.48 18.73 1.51
C SER A 481 1.77 17.89 1.67
N LEU A 482 2.79 18.14 0.85
CA LEU A 482 4.09 17.44 0.86
C LEU A 482 5.25 18.32 1.33
N ASP A 483 5.00 19.59 1.66
CA ASP A 483 6.02 20.55 2.09
C ASP A 483 6.26 20.45 3.61
N GLU A 484 7.48 20.08 4.00
CA GLU A 484 7.90 19.93 5.40
C GLU A 484 8.07 21.28 6.13
N THR A 485 8.08 22.41 5.41
CA THR A 485 8.27 23.76 5.97
C THR A 485 6.97 24.44 6.39
N ILE A 486 5.82 23.88 6.03
CA ILE A 486 4.50 24.41 6.39
C ILE A 486 4.02 23.69 7.66
N GLY A 487 4.10 24.35 8.81
CA GLY A 487 3.71 23.82 10.13
C GLY A 487 2.25 23.37 10.31
N ASN A 488 1.44 23.46 9.24
CA ASN A 488 0.08 22.95 9.16
C ASN A 488 -0.01 21.95 8.00
N HIS A 489 0.41 20.71 8.24
CA HIS A 489 0.28 19.62 7.28
C HIS A 489 -1.19 19.40 6.89
N GLN A 490 -1.59 19.92 5.73
CA GLN A 490 -2.96 19.82 5.20
C GLN A 490 -3.41 18.35 5.15
N ALA A 491 -4.70 18.12 5.48
CA ALA A 491 -5.52 16.90 5.54
C ALA A 491 -4.85 15.50 5.52
N PRO A 492 -5.38 14.49 6.26
CA PRO A 492 -4.77 13.17 6.31
C PRO A 492 -4.88 12.46 4.95
N LEU A 493 -3.80 12.53 4.17
CA LEU A 493 -3.46 11.47 3.22
C LEU A 493 -3.07 10.24 4.05
N ILE A 494 -4.09 9.49 4.47
CA ILE A 494 -4.08 8.10 4.97
C ILE A 494 -2.67 7.58 5.37
N GLY A 495 -2.20 7.94 6.57
CA GLY A 495 -1.05 7.32 7.24
C GLY A 495 0.34 7.81 6.80
N GLY A 496 1.16 8.27 7.76
CA GLY A 496 2.62 8.32 7.66
C GLY A 496 3.31 9.00 6.45
N ARG A 497 4.62 8.76 6.34
CA ARG A 497 5.43 9.01 5.12
C ARG A 497 4.88 8.16 3.96
N ILE A 498 5.26 8.44 2.70
CA ILE A 498 4.70 7.74 1.51
C ILE A 498 4.73 6.19 1.64
N HIS A 499 5.80 5.61 2.18
CA HIS A 499 5.93 4.16 2.41
C HIS A 499 5.08 3.63 3.58
N GLN A 500 4.65 4.52 4.47
CA GLN A 500 3.79 4.26 5.63
C GLN A 500 2.30 4.51 5.32
N ARG A 501 1.96 4.86 4.08
CA ARG A 501 0.56 5.05 3.66
C ARG A 501 -0.16 3.71 3.57
N LEU A 502 -1.39 3.66 4.05
CA LEU A 502 -2.22 2.48 3.82
C LEU A 502 -2.50 2.34 2.32
N LYS A 503 -2.52 1.10 1.81
CA LYS A 503 -2.82 0.84 0.39
C LYS A 503 -4.15 1.49 0.05
N ARG A 504 -4.17 2.27 -1.03
CA ARG A 504 -5.42 2.87 -1.54
C ARG A 504 -6.39 1.75 -1.90
N SER A 505 -7.64 1.92 -1.53
CA SER A 505 -8.71 1.02 -1.93
C SER A 505 -8.97 1.21 -3.41
N LEU A 506 -8.62 0.20 -4.21
CA LEU A 506 -9.06 0.14 -5.60
C LEU A 506 -10.59 0.13 -5.63
N GLY A 507 -11.19 0.80 -6.62
CA GLY A 507 -12.65 0.86 -6.77
C GLY A 507 -13.39 1.86 -5.87
N GLN A 508 -12.69 2.78 -5.19
CA GLN A 508 -13.35 3.89 -4.50
C GLN A 508 -14.19 4.73 -5.51
N ARG A 509 -15.37 5.19 -5.07
CA ARG A 509 -16.27 6.07 -5.82
C ARG A 509 -16.76 7.21 -4.94
N THR A 510 -16.87 8.42 -5.48
CA THR A 510 -17.47 9.56 -4.76
C THR A 510 -18.96 9.55 -5.01
N LEU A 511 -19.78 9.47 -3.97
CA LEU A 511 -21.26 9.52 -4.06
C LEU A 511 -21.81 10.95 -3.83
N ALA A 512 -20.98 11.83 -3.26
CA ALA A 512 -21.25 13.26 -3.18
C ALA A 512 -19.93 14.01 -3.09
N HIS A 513 -19.63 14.81 -4.10
CA HIS A 513 -18.54 15.79 -4.04
C HIS A 513 -19.02 17.01 -3.27
N LEU A 514 -18.34 17.37 -2.18
CA LEU A 514 -18.77 18.44 -1.27
C LEU A 514 -17.58 19.34 -0.90
N ALA A 515 -16.93 19.94 -1.89
CA ALA A 515 -15.77 20.81 -1.67
C ALA A 515 -16.17 22.27 -1.40
N THR A 516 -17.20 22.74 -2.12
CA THR A 516 -17.65 24.13 -2.11
C THR A 516 -19.18 24.24 -2.10
N VAL A 517 -19.71 25.44 -1.86
CA VAL A 517 -21.15 25.73 -1.95
C VAL A 517 -21.69 25.45 -3.35
N ALA A 518 -20.87 25.62 -4.39
CA ALA A 518 -21.25 25.33 -5.77
C ALA A 518 -21.47 23.83 -6.03
N ASP A 519 -20.93 22.95 -5.18
CA ASP A 519 -21.10 21.51 -5.29
C ASP A 519 -22.37 21.01 -4.59
N VAL A 520 -23.08 21.89 -3.89
CA VAL A 520 -24.26 21.54 -3.09
C VAL A 520 -25.54 21.96 -3.79
N ASN A 521 -26.54 21.06 -3.75
CA ASN A 521 -27.84 21.37 -4.30
C ASN A 521 -28.62 22.40 -3.44
N GLY A 522 -29.02 23.50 -4.08
CA GLY A 522 -29.87 24.53 -3.50
C GLY A 522 -29.13 25.50 -2.57
N THR A 523 -29.84 26.55 -2.14
CA THR A 523 -29.30 27.52 -1.18
C THR A 523 -29.58 27.06 0.25
N ILE A 524 -28.52 26.71 0.98
CA ILE A 524 -28.62 26.28 2.37
C ILE A 524 -28.19 27.41 3.30
N THR A 525 -29.08 27.83 4.20
CA THR A 525 -28.76 28.85 5.21
C THR A 525 -27.62 28.37 6.12
N GLY A 526 -26.60 29.22 6.28
CA GLY A 526 -25.44 28.92 7.13
C GLY A 526 -24.35 28.11 6.43
N LEU A 527 -24.53 27.72 5.16
CA LEU A 527 -23.51 27.07 4.37
C LEU A 527 -22.65 28.11 3.63
N SER A 528 -21.32 27.98 3.70
CA SER A 528 -20.37 28.94 3.11
C SER A 528 -19.04 28.28 2.75
N ASP A 529 -18.37 28.81 1.73
CA ASP A 529 -16.97 28.52 1.46
C ASP A 529 -16.08 29.33 2.41
N VAL A 530 -15.26 28.67 3.21
CA VAL A 530 -14.29 29.34 4.08
C VAL A 530 -12.88 29.02 3.66
N THR A 531 -12.03 30.04 3.55
CA THR A 531 -10.59 29.84 3.33
C THR A 531 -10.03 29.04 4.51
N ALA A 532 -9.48 27.88 4.21
CA ALA A 532 -8.89 27.01 5.21
C ALA A 532 -7.55 26.54 4.67
N ALA A 533 -6.48 26.92 5.36
CA ALA A 533 -5.13 26.52 5.03
C ALA A 533 -4.90 25.02 5.16
N ASP A 534 -5.90 24.23 5.59
CA ASP A 534 -5.88 22.78 5.66
C ASP A 534 -7.10 22.15 4.96
N ALA A 535 -7.75 22.87 4.04
CA ALA A 535 -8.88 22.36 3.27
C ALA A 535 -8.57 21.00 2.63
N LEU A 536 -9.53 20.07 2.69
CA LEU A 536 -9.38 18.73 2.09
C LEU A 536 -9.22 18.81 0.56
N LEU A 537 -9.91 19.77 -0.07
CA LEU A 537 -10.03 19.92 -1.52
C LEU A 537 -9.89 21.40 -1.88
N GLY A 538 -8.86 21.75 -2.66
CA GLY A 538 -8.63 23.14 -3.07
C GLY A 538 -8.17 24.05 -1.93
N ALA A 539 -8.54 25.34 -2.00
CA ALA A 539 -8.10 26.39 -1.06
C ALA A 539 -9.18 26.78 -0.02
N THR A 540 -10.39 26.22 -0.15
CA THR A 540 -11.54 26.51 0.70
C THR A 540 -12.18 25.22 1.19
N ALA A 541 -12.82 25.27 2.35
CA ALA A 541 -13.63 24.18 2.88
C ALA A 541 -15.10 24.57 2.90
N LEU A 542 -15.98 23.63 2.54
CA LEU A 542 -17.42 23.75 2.75
C LEU A 542 -17.74 23.71 4.24
N GLN A 543 -18.29 24.80 4.77
CA GLN A 543 -18.62 24.92 6.19
C GLN A 543 -20.10 25.16 6.40
N LEU A 544 -20.71 24.37 7.30
CA LEU A 544 -22.04 24.63 7.84
C LEU A 544 -21.92 25.28 9.22
N ALA A 545 -22.49 26.48 9.36
CA ALA A 545 -22.74 27.16 10.63
C ALA A 545 -24.26 27.24 10.86
N THR A 546 -24.78 26.42 11.78
CA THR A 546 -26.22 26.37 12.06
C THR A 546 -26.68 27.59 12.88
N THR A 547 -27.91 28.07 12.68
CA THR A 547 -28.38 29.37 13.20
C THR A 547 -29.38 29.27 14.37
N GLY A 548 -29.24 28.32 15.30
CA GLY A 548 -30.13 28.24 16.47
C GLY A 548 -31.53 27.67 16.21
N SER A 549 -31.93 27.56 14.94
CA SER A 549 -33.19 26.97 14.52
C SER A 549 -33.02 25.48 14.30
N GLY A 550 -33.78 24.65 15.03
CA GLY A 550 -33.69 23.19 15.02
C GLY A 550 -34.24 22.52 13.75
N SER A 551 -34.02 23.12 12.58
CA SER A 551 -34.38 22.55 11.28
C SER A 551 -33.30 21.60 10.78
N LEU A 552 -33.71 20.45 10.26
CA LEU A 552 -32.79 19.48 9.66
C LEU A 552 -32.24 20.06 8.34
N VAL A 553 -30.93 20.16 8.24
CA VAL A 553 -30.20 20.65 7.07
C VAL A 553 -29.79 19.46 6.22
N ALA A 554 -30.25 19.42 4.97
CA ALA A 554 -29.92 18.37 4.01
C ALA A 554 -28.84 18.85 3.03
N ILE A 555 -27.67 18.23 3.06
CA ILE A 555 -26.51 18.59 2.25
C ILE A 555 -26.30 17.48 1.23
N ALA A 556 -26.71 17.75 0.00
CA ALA A 556 -26.68 16.83 -1.13
C ALA A 556 -25.85 17.43 -2.28
N PRO A 557 -25.24 16.60 -3.15
CA PRO A 557 -24.49 17.10 -4.30
C PRO A 557 -25.43 17.81 -5.28
N THR A 558 -24.90 18.66 -6.17
CA THR A 558 -25.72 19.34 -7.21
C THR A 558 -26.40 18.39 -8.17
N ALA A 559 -25.78 17.25 -8.47
CA ALA A 559 -26.30 16.25 -9.38
C ALA A 559 -26.07 14.83 -8.84
N ALA A 560 -26.89 13.89 -9.31
CA ALA A 560 -26.62 12.47 -9.16
C ALA A 560 -25.54 12.03 -10.15
N ASP A 561 -24.75 11.04 -9.78
CA ASP A 561 -23.76 10.44 -10.67
C ASP A 561 -24.46 9.76 -11.84
N ALA A 562 -23.95 9.99 -13.04
CA ALA A 562 -24.46 9.36 -14.26
C ALA A 562 -24.15 7.86 -14.32
N VAL A 563 -23.11 7.42 -13.61
CA VAL A 563 -22.68 6.02 -13.54
C VAL A 563 -23.06 5.46 -12.17
N PRO A 564 -24.04 4.55 -12.10
CA PRO A 564 -24.40 3.89 -10.86
C PRO A 564 -23.22 3.10 -10.29
N THR A 565 -23.09 3.11 -8.96
CA THR A 565 -22.10 2.35 -8.20
C THR A 565 -22.80 1.21 -7.46
N ASP A 566 -22.29 0.00 -7.62
CA ASP A 566 -22.65 -1.11 -6.74
C ASP A 566 -21.94 -0.92 -5.40
N VAL A 567 -22.72 -0.65 -4.36
CA VAL A 567 -22.20 -0.46 -3.01
C VAL A 567 -22.33 -1.72 -2.14
N THR A 568 -22.84 -2.82 -2.70
CA THR A 568 -23.14 -4.04 -1.97
C THR A 568 -21.89 -4.59 -1.29
N GLY A 569 -22.00 -4.86 0.01
CA GLY A 569 -20.90 -5.42 0.81
C GLY A 569 -19.74 -4.47 1.10
N GLY A 570 -19.74 -3.23 0.60
CA GLY A 570 -18.69 -2.25 0.90
C GLY A 570 -19.03 -1.30 2.05
N LEU A 571 -18.35 -0.16 2.07
CA LEU A 571 -18.37 0.84 3.14
C LEU A 571 -18.74 2.22 2.56
N ILE A 572 -19.40 3.06 3.36
CA ILE A 572 -19.57 4.48 3.07
C ILE A 572 -18.65 5.29 3.99
N ARG A 573 -17.74 6.09 3.42
CA ARG A 573 -16.88 7.04 4.13
C ARG A 573 -17.44 8.44 4.06
N ILE A 574 -17.34 9.16 5.17
CA ILE A 574 -17.75 10.56 5.30
C ILE A 574 -16.57 11.36 5.86
N TRP A 575 -16.22 12.44 5.18
CA TRP A 575 -15.19 13.39 5.63
C TRP A 575 -15.79 14.57 6.38
N PHE A 576 -15.18 14.94 7.50
CA PHE A 576 -15.63 16.08 8.30
C PHE A 576 -14.52 16.64 9.19
N LYS A 577 -14.73 17.85 9.70
CA LYS A 577 -13.87 18.50 10.68
C LYS A 577 -14.73 19.33 11.64
N PRO A 578 -14.71 19.05 12.96
CA PRO A 578 -15.43 19.89 13.92
C PRO A 578 -14.78 21.27 14.02
N ILE A 579 -15.60 22.32 14.12
CA ILE A 579 -15.12 23.71 14.26
C ILE A 579 -15.57 24.34 15.57
N ALA A 580 -16.85 24.20 15.93
CA ALA A 580 -17.38 24.74 17.18
C ALA A 580 -18.61 23.97 17.66
N ASN A 581 -18.63 23.61 18.94
CA ASN A 581 -19.80 23.06 19.66
C ASN A 581 -20.50 21.84 19.02
N VAL A 582 -19.83 21.07 18.14
CA VAL A 582 -20.45 19.93 17.45
C VAL A 582 -20.92 18.87 18.45
N PHE A 583 -20.10 18.56 19.46
CA PHE A 583 -20.44 17.57 20.48
C PHE A 583 -21.65 17.99 21.32
N ALA A 584 -21.65 19.24 21.81
CA ALA A 584 -22.72 19.74 22.68
C ALA A 584 -24.03 19.96 21.91
N ASN A 585 -23.97 20.55 20.71
CA ASN A 585 -25.13 21.18 20.10
C ASN A 585 -25.73 20.42 18.92
N MET A 586 -25.02 19.50 18.27
CA MET A 586 -25.62 18.64 17.23
C MET A 586 -26.59 17.64 17.87
N ASP A 587 -27.84 17.57 17.43
CA ASP A 587 -28.86 16.69 18.04
C ASP A 587 -29.43 15.65 17.07
N ARG A 588 -29.16 15.79 15.76
CA ARG A 588 -29.43 14.76 14.76
C ARG A 588 -28.33 14.77 13.69
N ALA A 589 -27.92 13.57 13.29
CA ALA A 589 -27.07 13.34 12.14
C ALA A 589 -27.53 12.05 11.43
N ALA A 590 -27.68 12.09 10.11
CA ALA A 590 -27.99 10.92 9.29
C ALA A 590 -27.27 10.95 7.95
N LEU A 591 -27.02 9.76 7.41
CA LEU A 591 -26.57 9.52 6.05
C LEU A 591 -27.73 8.88 5.30
N GLU A 592 -27.92 9.29 4.06
CA GLU A 592 -28.86 8.65 3.14
C GLU A 592 -28.20 8.41 1.78
N ILE A 593 -28.44 7.25 1.18
CA ILE A 593 -27.94 6.88 -0.15
C ILE A 593 -29.10 6.47 -1.07
N TYR A 594 -28.97 6.84 -2.34
CA TYR A 594 -30.06 6.81 -3.32
C TYR A 594 -29.61 6.15 -4.62
N SER A 595 -30.48 5.31 -5.20
CA SER A 595 -30.32 4.76 -6.55
C SER A 595 -31.24 5.43 -7.58
N ALA A 596 -32.21 6.21 -7.12
CA ALA A 596 -33.25 6.82 -7.94
C ALA A 596 -33.66 8.19 -7.37
N GLY A 597 -34.32 8.99 -8.20
CA GLY A 597 -34.58 10.40 -7.93
C GLY A 597 -33.32 11.24 -8.17
N SER A 598 -33.36 12.49 -7.73
CA SER A 598 -32.23 13.43 -7.87
C SER A 598 -32.02 14.22 -6.58
N PRO A 599 -30.87 14.86 -6.37
CA PRO A 599 -30.66 15.72 -5.21
C PRO A 599 -31.73 16.81 -5.02
N VAL A 600 -32.32 17.33 -6.11
CA VAL A 600 -33.42 18.31 -6.09
C VAL A 600 -34.79 17.72 -5.78
N SER A 601 -35.00 16.45 -6.13
CA SER A 601 -36.23 15.71 -5.87
C SER A 601 -35.87 14.30 -5.41
N PRO A 602 -35.44 14.15 -4.15
CA PRO A 602 -35.00 12.86 -3.62
C PRO A 602 -36.13 11.84 -3.69
N GLY A 603 -35.83 10.64 -4.17
CA GLY A 603 -36.81 9.55 -4.17
C GLY A 603 -37.20 9.11 -2.75
N SER A 604 -38.35 8.47 -2.58
CA SER A 604 -38.74 7.90 -1.29
C SER A 604 -38.03 6.58 -0.95
N ALA A 605 -37.40 5.95 -1.95
CA ALA A 605 -36.67 4.69 -1.81
C ALA A 605 -35.16 4.95 -1.60
N TYR A 606 -34.74 4.98 -0.34
CA TYR A 606 -33.34 5.21 0.07
C TYR A 606 -32.91 4.29 1.21
N HIS A 607 -31.60 4.15 1.41
CA HIS A 607 -31.04 3.50 2.60
C HIS A 607 -30.47 4.56 3.54
N SER A 608 -30.61 4.38 4.85
CA SER A 608 -30.23 5.38 5.85
C SER A 608 -29.62 4.80 7.12
N THR A 609 -28.81 5.61 7.82
CA THR A 609 -28.40 5.36 9.21
C THR A 609 -29.48 5.70 10.25
N THR A 610 -30.71 5.96 9.82
CA THR A 610 -31.85 6.23 10.68
C THR A 610 -32.81 5.05 10.71
N SER A 611 -33.35 4.78 11.90
CA SER A 611 -34.47 3.85 12.09
C SER A 611 -35.53 4.55 12.94
N GLY A 612 -36.61 5.00 12.30
CA GLY A 612 -37.62 5.84 12.94
C GLY A 612 -37.03 7.15 13.49
N THR A 613 -37.16 7.38 14.80
CA THR A 613 -36.61 8.58 15.47
C THR A 613 -35.17 8.44 15.95
N ASN A 614 -34.54 7.27 15.74
CA ASN A 614 -33.18 6.97 16.17
C ASN A 614 -32.15 7.36 15.09
N PHE A 615 -31.19 8.20 15.45
CA PHE A 615 -30.16 8.75 14.56
C PHE A 615 -28.81 8.14 14.96
N GLN A 616 -28.53 6.92 14.48
CA GLN A 616 -27.35 6.16 14.91
C GLN A 616 -26.04 6.87 14.54
N LEU A 617 -26.02 7.59 13.41
CA LEU A 617 -24.86 8.38 13.00
C LEU A 617 -24.51 9.50 13.99
N LEU A 618 -25.48 10.05 14.74
CA LEU A 618 -25.22 11.10 15.72
C LEU A 618 -24.23 10.64 16.80
N GLY A 619 -24.52 9.52 17.45
CA GLY A 619 -23.66 8.97 18.50
C GLY A 619 -22.29 8.57 17.96
N HIS A 620 -22.28 8.01 16.75
CA HIS A 620 -21.06 7.62 16.06
C HIS A 620 -20.13 8.81 15.76
N LEU A 621 -20.63 9.85 15.08
CA LEU A 621 -19.85 11.06 14.78
C LEU A 621 -19.34 11.73 16.05
N LYS A 622 -20.21 11.89 17.07
CA LYS A 622 -19.81 12.52 18.33
C LYS A 622 -18.70 11.77 19.05
N SER A 623 -18.72 10.44 19.01
CA SER A 623 -17.67 9.61 19.62
C SER A 623 -16.31 9.79 18.95
N GLN A 624 -16.28 10.19 17.68
CA GLN A 624 -15.06 10.30 16.89
C GLN A 624 -14.51 11.72 16.79
N LEU A 625 -15.13 12.74 17.39
CA LEU A 625 -14.65 14.12 17.24
C LEU A 625 -13.24 14.30 17.83
N THR A 626 -12.30 14.78 17.01
CA THR A 626 -10.96 15.24 17.45
C THR A 626 -11.00 16.58 18.19
N SER A 627 -12.17 17.21 18.29
CA SER A 627 -12.43 18.31 19.21
C SER A 627 -13.91 18.35 19.56
N GLN A 628 -14.25 18.38 20.84
CA GLN A 628 -15.66 18.35 21.27
C GLN A 628 -16.34 19.71 21.03
N ASN A 629 -15.67 20.80 21.37
CA ASN A 629 -16.25 22.15 21.36
C ASN A 629 -15.47 23.18 20.54
N GLY A 630 -14.29 22.84 20.02
CA GLY A 630 -13.45 23.74 19.24
C GLY A 630 -13.09 23.18 17.87
N VAL A 631 -12.04 23.76 17.29
CA VAL A 631 -11.49 23.33 16.01
C VAL A 631 -10.76 22.00 16.21
N GLY A 632 -11.16 20.97 15.46
CA GLY A 632 -10.46 19.69 15.36
C GLY A 632 -9.57 19.61 14.13
N ARG A 633 -9.11 18.41 13.80
CA ARG A 633 -8.47 18.11 12.51
C ARG A 633 -9.48 17.57 11.51
N TRP A 634 -9.11 17.57 10.22
CA TRP A 634 -9.81 16.74 9.24
C TRP A 634 -9.71 15.27 9.63
N GLN A 635 -10.86 14.61 9.57
CA GLN A 635 -11.03 13.22 9.94
C GLN A 635 -12.10 12.61 9.05
N SER A 636 -12.18 11.29 9.06
CA SER A 636 -13.21 10.57 8.35
C SER A 636 -13.80 9.48 9.21
N THR A 637 -14.95 8.99 8.79
CA THR A 637 -15.55 7.81 9.39
C THR A 637 -16.12 6.92 8.32
N THR A 638 -16.14 5.62 8.57
CA THR A 638 -16.69 4.61 7.67
C THR A 638 -17.81 3.84 8.34
N ILE A 639 -18.77 3.44 7.51
CA ILE A 639 -19.97 2.73 7.94
C ILE A 639 -20.20 1.59 6.95
N PRO A 640 -20.31 0.33 7.39
CA PRO A 640 -20.66 -0.76 6.48
C PRO A 640 -22.02 -0.53 5.84
N VAL A 641 -22.15 -0.77 4.53
CA VAL A 641 -23.46 -0.64 3.85
C VAL A 641 -24.51 -1.58 4.47
N SER A 642 -24.07 -2.71 5.02
CA SER A 642 -24.92 -3.69 5.70
C SER A 642 -25.58 -3.20 7.00
N VAL A 643 -25.16 -2.07 7.58
CA VAL A 643 -25.84 -1.46 8.74
C VAL A 643 -26.90 -0.44 8.34
N LEU A 644 -26.99 -0.08 7.05
CA LEU A 644 -27.98 0.88 6.58
C LEU A 644 -29.37 0.23 6.53
N VAL A 645 -30.36 0.96 6.99
CA VAL A 645 -31.76 0.52 7.04
C VAL A 645 -32.50 1.06 5.83
N ALA A 646 -33.28 0.21 5.17
CA ALA A 646 -34.16 0.62 4.08
C ALA A 646 -35.26 1.58 4.59
N ALA A 647 -35.45 2.71 3.91
CA ALA A 647 -36.51 3.66 4.22
C ALA A 647 -37.91 3.07 3.88
N PRO A 648 -38.99 3.63 4.47
CA PRO A 648 -40.37 3.28 4.11
C PRO A 648 -40.61 3.50 2.61
N GLY A 649 -40.63 2.42 1.82
CA GLY A 649 -40.63 2.50 0.36
C GLY A 649 -39.80 1.43 -0.37
N GLY A 650 -39.09 0.56 0.38
CA GLY A 650 -38.37 -0.60 -0.18
C GLY A 650 -36.85 -0.46 -0.23
N GLY A 651 -36.29 0.68 0.21
CA GLY A 651 -34.86 0.96 0.16
C GLY A 651 -34.35 1.32 -1.24
N ALA A 652 -33.16 1.91 -1.33
CA ALA A 652 -32.48 2.10 -2.62
C ALA A 652 -31.98 0.76 -3.19
N ASN A 653 -31.87 0.66 -4.52
CA ASN A 653 -31.14 -0.45 -5.14
C ASN A 653 -29.64 -0.30 -4.87
N LEU A 654 -29.10 -1.14 -3.98
CA LEU A 654 -27.69 -1.08 -3.57
C LEU A 654 -26.71 -1.40 -4.71
N SER A 655 -27.16 -2.09 -5.77
CA SER A 655 -26.32 -2.35 -6.95
C SER A 655 -26.22 -1.18 -7.92
N ALA A 656 -26.93 -0.08 -7.65
CA ALA A 656 -27.08 1.04 -8.58
C ALA A 656 -27.22 2.39 -7.85
N ILE A 657 -26.44 2.60 -6.78
CA ILE A 657 -26.43 3.88 -6.06
C ILE A 657 -25.80 4.96 -6.94
N THR A 658 -26.45 6.10 -7.04
CA THR A 658 -25.99 7.23 -7.86
C THR A 658 -25.65 8.46 -7.04
N TRP A 659 -26.05 8.57 -5.78
CA TRP A 659 -25.62 9.66 -4.90
C TRP A 659 -25.94 9.41 -3.42
N GLY A 660 -25.37 10.24 -2.54
CA GLY A 660 -25.69 10.30 -1.11
C GLY A 660 -25.85 11.71 -0.58
N ARG A 661 -26.42 11.86 0.63
CA ARG A 661 -26.51 13.14 1.35
C ARG A 661 -26.32 12.99 2.85
N LEU A 662 -25.90 14.08 3.48
CA LEU A 662 -25.86 14.21 4.94
C LEU A 662 -27.03 15.07 5.43
N LEU A 663 -27.62 14.64 6.54
CA LEU A 663 -28.65 15.37 7.25
C LEU A 663 -28.12 15.75 8.62
N LEU A 664 -28.03 17.04 8.92
CA LEU A 664 -27.48 17.55 10.17
C LEU A 664 -28.44 18.53 10.84
N ARG A 665 -28.48 18.55 12.18
CA ARG A 665 -29.38 19.45 12.91
C ARG A 665 -28.80 19.86 14.24
N ALA A 666 -28.98 21.14 14.58
CA ALA A 666 -28.66 21.65 15.90
C ALA A 666 -29.86 21.45 16.83
N SER A 667 -29.57 21.21 18.11
CA SER A 667 -30.56 21.28 19.17
C SER A 667 -31.24 22.65 19.18
N SER A 668 -32.53 22.66 19.52
CA SER A 668 -33.33 23.88 19.54
C SER A 668 -32.68 24.98 20.38
N GLY A 669 -32.46 26.15 19.79
CA GLY A 669 -31.85 27.31 20.45
C GLY A 669 -30.31 27.31 20.46
N ASN A 670 -29.66 26.27 19.93
CA ASN A 670 -28.21 26.13 19.93
C ASN A 670 -27.64 26.11 18.50
N SER A 671 -26.34 26.38 18.39
CA SER A 671 -25.61 26.34 17.12
C SER A 671 -24.33 25.51 17.22
N PHE A 672 -23.95 24.89 16.11
CA PHE A 672 -22.64 24.30 15.90
C PHE A 672 -22.10 24.70 14.53
N THR A 673 -20.78 24.59 14.40
CA THR A 673 -20.06 24.77 13.14
C THR A 673 -19.26 23.51 12.81
N ILE A 674 -19.39 23.03 11.58
CA ILE A 674 -18.68 21.85 11.07
C ILE A 674 -18.24 22.11 9.62
N GLN A 675 -17.05 21.65 9.26
CA GLN A 675 -16.61 21.55 7.87
C GLN A 675 -16.87 20.13 7.35
N ILE A 676 -17.31 20.02 6.10
CA ILE A 676 -17.82 18.80 5.50
C ILE A 676 -17.04 18.54 4.21
N GLY A 677 -16.71 17.27 3.97
CA GLY A 677 -16.09 16.82 2.72
C GLY A 677 -16.92 15.73 2.05
N ASN A 678 -16.29 14.99 1.15
CA ASN A 678 -16.97 14.00 0.32
C ASN A 678 -17.70 12.90 1.13
N ILE A 679 -18.75 12.36 0.50
CA ILE A 679 -19.32 11.05 0.82
C ILE A 679 -18.81 10.08 -0.24
N GLU A 680 -18.23 8.96 0.18
CA GLU A 680 -17.50 8.06 -0.71
C GLU A 680 -17.91 6.61 -0.43
N PHE A 681 -18.01 5.81 -1.49
CA PHE A 681 -18.02 4.36 -1.40
C PHE A 681 -16.60 3.83 -1.42
N ILE A 682 -16.32 2.86 -0.53
CA ILE A 682 -15.07 2.14 -0.44
C ILE A 682 -15.37 0.63 -0.48
N PRO A 683 -14.80 -0.13 -1.43
CA PRO A 683 -14.89 -1.59 -1.39
C PRO A 683 -14.34 -2.16 -0.08
N ASN A 684 -15.06 -3.11 0.49
CA ASN A 684 -14.59 -3.84 1.67
C ASN A 684 -13.83 -5.10 1.21
N PRO A 685 -12.51 -5.17 1.40
CA PRO A 685 -11.72 -6.33 0.97
C PRO A 685 -11.88 -7.53 1.90
N LEU A 686 -12.54 -7.38 3.05
CA LEU A 686 -12.60 -8.44 4.05
C LEU A 686 -13.61 -9.53 3.64
N PRO A 687 -13.17 -10.80 3.48
CA PRO A 687 -14.10 -11.90 3.23
C PRO A 687 -14.89 -12.31 4.49
N LYS A 688 -14.35 -12.00 5.68
CA LYS A 688 -14.85 -12.35 7.02
C LYS A 688 -14.61 -11.21 8.00
N GLY A 689 -15.30 -11.23 9.14
CA GLY A 689 -14.95 -10.34 10.26
C GLY A 689 -13.53 -10.60 10.77
N LYS A 690 -12.93 -9.59 11.38
CA LYS A 690 -11.58 -9.65 11.94
C LYS A 690 -11.60 -9.28 13.41
N VAL A 691 -10.81 -9.96 14.21
CA VAL A 691 -10.65 -9.67 15.64
C VAL A 691 -9.19 -9.43 15.95
N ILE A 692 -8.91 -8.31 16.62
CA ILE A 692 -7.59 -7.94 17.10
C ILE A 692 -7.61 -7.90 18.62
N LEU A 693 -6.67 -8.62 19.24
CA LEU A 693 -6.53 -8.71 20.69
C LEU A 693 -5.29 -7.92 21.11
N SER A 694 -5.48 -6.74 21.68
CA SER A 694 -4.41 -5.82 22.07
C SER A 694 -4.24 -5.75 23.59
N PHE A 695 -3.01 -5.55 24.03
CA PHE A 695 -2.63 -5.46 25.43
C PHE A 695 -1.66 -4.29 25.65
N ASP A 696 -1.97 -3.39 26.59
CA ASP A 696 -1.21 -2.17 26.84
C ASP A 696 -0.28 -2.30 28.05
N ASP A 697 0.71 -1.41 28.14
CA ASP A 697 1.69 -1.25 29.23
C ASP A 697 2.73 -2.37 29.38
N GLY A 698 2.43 -3.59 28.92
CA GLY A 698 3.34 -4.74 29.04
C GLY A 698 3.29 -5.45 30.39
N HIS A 699 2.13 -5.50 31.06
CA HIS A 699 1.99 -6.19 32.34
C HIS A 699 2.31 -7.70 32.25
N VAL A 700 2.92 -8.27 33.29
CA VAL A 700 3.40 -9.68 33.29
C VAL A 700 2.28 -10.71 33.08
N GLY A 701 1.03 -10.36 33.41
CA GLY A 701 -0.15 -11.20 33.13
C GLY A 701 -0.39 -11.44 31.65
N GLN A 702 0.09 -10.55 30.78
CA GLN A 702 -0.04 -10.69 29.33
C GLN A 702 0.79 -11.87 28.82
N PHE A 703 2.00 -12.05 29.33
CA PHE A 703 2.83 -13.22 29.04
C PHE A 703 2.34 -14.47 29.78
N THR A 704 2.16 -14.38 31.10
CA THR A 704 1.91 -15.55 31.97
C THR A 704 0.50 -16.11 31.88
N PHE A 705 -0.47 -15.29 31.45
CA PHE A 705 -1.86 -15.68 31.29
C PHE A 705 -2.33 -15.54 29.84
N ALA A 706 -2.41 -14.32 29.29
CA ALA A 706 -3.08 -14.10 28.00
C ALA A 706 -2.42 -14.87 26.85
N ALA A 707 -1.10 -14.71 26.67
CA ALA A 707 -0.32 -15.39 25.64
C ALA A 707 -0.43 -16.92 25.75
N VAL A 708 -0.34 -17.46 26.96
CA VAL A 708 -0.51 -18.90 27.22
C VAL A 708 -1.91 -19.39 26.81
N ARG A 709 -2.97 -18.60 27.07
CA ARG A 709 -4.34 -18.97 26.72
C ARG A 709 -4.62 -18.86 25.23
N MET A 710 -4.09 -17.82 24.59
CA MET A 710 -4.22 -17.60 23.15
C MET A 710 -3.46 -18.65 22.34
N ALA A 711 -2.26 -19.04 22.78
CA ALA A 711 -1.44 -20.05 22.13
C ALA A 711 -2.14 -21.42 22.04
N LYS A 712 -3.00 -21.79 23.01
CA LYS A 712 -3.81 -23.02 22.96
C LYS A 712 -4.73 -23.09 21.74
N TYR A 713 -5.13 -21.93 21.25
CA TYR A 713 -5.94 -21.79 20.04
C TYR A 713 -5.08 -21.40 18.82
N GLY A 714 -3.78 -21.19 18.95
CA GLY A 714 -2.96 -20.64 17.86
C GLY A 714 -3.37 -19.21 17.47
N PHE A 715 -3.85 -18.43 18.44
CA PHE A 715 -4.15 -17.02 18.24
C PHE A 715 -2.93 -16.15 18.58
N ARG A 716 -2.76 -15.09 17.78
CA ARG A 716 -1.73 -14.05 17.96
C ARG A 716 -2.36 -12.82 18.60
N GLY A 717 -1.54 -12.02 19.28
CA GLY A 717 -1.95 -10.77 19.93
C GLY A 717 -1.07 -9.60 19.53
N MET A 718 -1.42 -8.42 20.05
CA MET A 718 -0.64 -7.20 19.91
C MET A 718 -0.27 -6.66 21.29
N ALA A 719 0.99 -6.33 21.53
CA ALA A 719 1.46 -5.79 22.80
C ALA A 719 2.03 -4.37 22.62
N TYR A 720 1.34 -3.39 23.18
CA TYR A 720 1.74 -1.99 23.20
C TYR A 720 2.55 -1.75 24.49
N LEU A 721 3.87 -1.94 24.43
CA LEU A 721 4.73 -1.80 25.61
C LEU A 721 4.91 -0.32 25.96
N SER A 722 4.68 0.02 27.23
CA SER A 722 4.69 1.43 27.66
C SER A 722 4.94 1.65 29.15
N PRO A 723 5.73 2.67 29.54
CA PRO A 723 6.91 3.18 28.85
C PRO A 723 8.06 2.17 29.03
N PRO A 724 8.64 1.60 27.96
CA PRO A 724 9.66 0.56 28.09
C PRO A 724 10.95 1.03 28.73
N ALA A 725 11.27 2.33 28.69
CA ALA A 725 12.42 2.89 29.40
C ALA A 725 12.30 2.72 30.94
N LEU A 726 11.08 2.64 31.46
CA LEU A 726 10.81 2.57 32.91
C LEU A 726 10.30 1.21 33.37
N ASN A 727 9.59 0.47 32.50
CA ASN A 727 8.86 -0.73 32.89
C ASN A 727 9.55 -2.02 32.42
N ILE A 728 9.95 -2.11 31.15
CA ILE A 728 10.26 -3.39 30.50
C ILE A 728 11.68 -3.86 30.80
N GLY A 729 11.78 -4.98 31.52
CA GLY A 729 13.05 -5.48 32.05
C GLY A 729 13.61 -4.69 33.24
N VAL A 730 12.81 -3.76 33.80
CA VAL A 730 13.16 -2.95 34.97
C VAL A 730 12.32 -3.38 36.19
N SER A 731 11.01 -3.57 36.00
CA SER A 731 10.07 -3.95 37.07
C SER A 731 9.51 -5.35 36.85
N SER A 732 9.41 -6.13 37.93
CA SER A 732 8.85 -7.50 37.92
C SER A 732 7.34 -7.55 37.65
N SER A 733 6.64 -6.42 37.74
CA SER A 733 5.20 -6.33 37.44
C SER A 733 4.91 -6.30 35.94
N TYR A 734 5.95 -6.12 35.12
CA TYR A 734 5.89 -6.03 33.67
C TYR A 734 6.72 -7.15 33.04
N VAL A 735 6.55 -7.36 31.74
CA VAL A 735 7.30 -8.37 31.01
C VAL A 735 8.79 -8.01 30.98
N SER A 736 9.65 -9.03 31.01
CA SER A 736 11.07 -8.86 30.69
C SER A 736 11.27 -8.72 29.18
N ARG A 737 12.45 -8.22 28.76
CA ARG A 737 12.84 -8.19 27.35
C ARG A 737 12.78 -9.57 26.70
N SER A 738 13.28 -10.59 27.41
CA SER A 738 13.23 -11.98 26.94
C SER A 738 11.80 -12.53 26.78
N GLN A 739 10.87 -12.12 27.65
CA GLN A 739 9.46 -12.49 27.52
C GLN A 739 8.81 -11.81 26.31
N ALA A 740 9.10 -10.53 26.06
CA ALA A 740 8.66 -9.82 24.87
C ALA A 740 9.17 -10.50 23.58
N GLN A 741 10.46 -10.80 23.50
CA GLN A 741 11.04 -11.55 22.38
C GLN A 741 10.41 -12.94 22.22
N THR A 742 10.12 -13.64 23.32
CA THR A 742 9.43 -14.94 23.26
C THR A 742 8.02 -14.82 22.67
N MET A 743 7.26 -13.79 23.04
CA MET A 743 5.93 -13.53 22.48
C MET A 743 6.00 -13.20 20.99
N HIS A 744 7.02 -12.45 20.57
CA HIS A 744 7.26 -12.13 19.17
C HIS A 744 7.67 -13.37 18.37
N ASP A 745 8.83 -13.94 18.71
CA ASP A 745 9.50 -14.95 17.89
C ASP A 745 8.78 -16.30 17.89
N LEU A 746 8.19 -16.70 19.03
CA LEU A 746 7.58 -18.02 19.17
C LEU A 746 6.06 -18.00 19.05
N LEU A 747 5.41 -16.87 19.39
CA LEU A 747 3.95 -16.77 19.37
C LEU A 747 3.44 -15.86 18.26
N GLY A 748 4.32 -15.18 17.50
CA GLY A 748 3.97 -14.32 16.38
C GLY A 748 3.21 -13.06 16.79
N TRP A 749 3.38 -12.59 18.03
CA TRP A 749 2.73 -11.34 18.47
C TRP A 749 3.37 -10.13 17.80
N GLN A 750 2.55 -9.15 17.44
CA GLN A 750 3.01 -7.86 16.95
C GLN A 750 3.28 -6.91 18.14
N PHE A 751 4.27 -6.03 18.00
CA PHE A 751 4.63 -5.02 19.00
C PHE A 751 4.52 -3.61 18.41
N PRO A 752 3.33 -3.00 18.44
CA PRO A 752 3.16 -1.59 18.13
C PRO A 752 3.78 -0.67 19.19
N ASP A 753 3.95 0.59 18.82
CA ASP A 753 4.47 1.62 19.70
C ASP A 753 3.39 2.22 20.61
N GLN A 754 3.82 2.69 21.78
CA GLN A 754 3.05 3.55 22.69
C GLN A 754 3.99 4.67 23.17
N ALA A 755 4.18 4.87 24.47
CA ALA A 755 5.11 5.87 24.98
C ALA A 755 6.52 5.28 25.19
N TRP A 756 7.57 6.12 25.13
CA TRP A 756 8.95 5.71 25.41
C TRP A 756 9.30 5.74 26.90
N ASP A 757 9.23 6.92 27.52
CA ASP A 757 9.67 7.20 28.89
C ASP A 757 8.60 7.88 29.76
N THR A 758 7.61 8.56 29.17
CA THR A 758 6.49 9.17 29.90
C THR A 758 5.19 9.03 29.12
N GLU A 759 4.11 8.76 29.84
CA GLU A 759 2.75 8.88 29.29
C GLU A 759 2.01 10.13 29.79
N THR A 760 2.66 10.94 30.65
CA THR A 760 1.99 12.06 31.31
C THR A 760 1.62 13.12 30.28
N LEU A 761 0.33 13.45 30.18
CA LEU A 761 -0.14 14.49 29.27
C LEU A 761 0.59 15.84 29.45
N GLY A 762 0.86 16.25 30.69
CA GLY A 762 1.62 17.48 30.98
C GLY A 762 2.99 17.47 30.32
N ASP A 763 3.80 16.43 30.57
CA ASP A 763 5.12 16.27 29.97
C ASP A 763 5.08 16.31 28.43
N ILE A 764 4.09 15.63 27.83
CA ILE A 764 3.94 15.59 26.37
C ILE A 764 3.54 16.96 25.79
N LEU A 765 2.73 17.74 26.52
CA LEU A 765 2.35 19.10 26.10
C LEU A 765 3.48 20.10 26.29
N ASP A 766 4.38 19.87 27.25
CA ASP A 766 5.55 20.70 27.51
C ASP A 766 6.70 20.42 26.50
N MET A 767 6.69 19.27 25.84
CA MET A 767 7.63 18.95 24.75
C MET A 767 7.35 19.79 23.50
N SER A 768 8.42 20.29 22.90
CA SER A 768 8.40 20.74 21.51
C SER A 768 8.10 19.57 20.56
N GLU A 769 7.64 19.88 19.35
CA GLU A 769 7.36 18.85 18.34
C GLU A 769 8.59 17.97 18.03
N ASN A 770 9.79 18.56 18.04
CA ASN A 770 11.05 17.85 17.81
C ASN A 770 11.42 16.94 18.99
N GLU A 771 11.22 17.39 20.22
CA GLU A 771 11.44 16.54 21.41
C GLU A 771 10.47 15.36 21.40
N PHE A 772 9.20 15.61 21.10
CA PHE A 772 8.22 14.53 21.04
C PHE A 772 8.51 13.57 19.86
N THR A 773 8.94 14.09 18.71
CA THR A 773 9.44 13.27 17.59
C THR A 773 10.64 12.42 18.01
N GLY A 774 11.62 12.99 18.71
CA GLY A 774 12.77 12.26 19.24
C GLY A 774 12.35 11.17 20.24
N ASN A 775 11.34 11.43 21.05
CA ASN A 775 10.77 10.47 22.01
C ASN A 775 10.16 9.25 21.30
N LEU A 776 9.35 9.47 20.26
CA LEU A 776 8.79 8.39 19.44
C LEU A 776 9.87 7.63 18.67
N ALA A 777 10.91 8.31 18.18
CA ALA A 777 12.04 7.67 17.52
C ALA A 777 12.86 6.77 18.48
N ALA A 778 13.03 7.19 19.74
CA ALA A 778 13.70 6.38 20.77
C ALA A 778 12.95 5.07 21.03
N ARG A 779 11.61 5.14 21.10
CA ARG A 779 10.75 3.95 21.20
C ARG A 779 10.99 2.98 20.04
N ARG A 780 10.97 3.47 18.79
CA ARG A 780 11.17 2.63 17.60
C ARG A 780 12.57 2.03 17.53
N ASN A 781 13.60 2.80 17.86
CA ASN A 781 14.98 2.31 17.89
C ASN A 781 15.16 1.19 18.93
N TRP A 782 14.45 1.29 20.06
CA TRP A 782 14.46 0.23 21.07
C TRP A 782 13.81 -1.06 20.57
N ASP A 783 12.68 -1.00 19.85
CA ASP A 783 12.07 -2.19 19.22
C ASP A 783 12.99 -2.84 18.19
N ASN A 784 13.57 -2.02 17.30
CA ASN A 784 14.53 -2.49 16.30
C ASN A 784 15.74 -3.17 16.95
N GLY A 785 16.26 -2.59 18.05
CA GLY A 785 17.36 -3.17 18.81
C GLY A 785 17.02 -4.51 19.49
N MET A 786 15.74 -4.79 19.72
CA MET A 786 15.27 -6.08 20.25
C MET A 786 14.82 -7.07 19.16
N GLY A 787 14.74 -6.64 17.91
CA GLY A 787 14.23 -7.44 16.79
C GLY A 787 12.71 -7.57 16.74
N LEU A 788 11.96 -6.64 17.33
CA LEU A 788 10.49 -6.65 17.32
C LEU A 788 9.93 -5.99 16.05
N THR A 789 8.81 -6.51 15.53
CA THR A 789 8.04 -5.88 14.43
C THR A 789 6.76 -5.22 14.93
N GLY A 790 6.16 -4.36 14.10
CA GLY A 790 4.91 -3.68 14.41
C GLY A 790 5.01 -2.21 14.75
N GLY A 791 6.23 -1.68 15.00
CA GLY A 791 6.46 -0.30 15.44
C GLY A 791 6.01 0.79 14.45
N GLU A 792 5.56 0.43 13.24
CA GLU A 792 4.88 1.37 12.32
C GLU A 792 3.45 1.71 12.77
N HIS A 793 2.87 0.95 13.68
CA HIS A 793 1.56 1.15 14.28
C HIS A 793 1.73 1.71 15.69
N GLY A 794 0.81 2.57 16.14
CA GLY A 794 0.88 3.17 17.46
C GLY A 794 -0.44 3.19 18.22
N SER A 795 -0.39 3.56 19.50
CA SER A 795 -1.58 3.89 20.30
C SER A 795 -1.51 5.26 20.94
N TYR A 796 -2.67 5.84 21.19
CA TYR A 796 -2.83 6.93 22.14
C TYR A 796 -2.72 6.41 23.58
N PHE A 797 -2.23 7.23 24.51
CA PHE A 797 -1.89 6.82 25.88
C PHE A 797 -2.17 7.93 26.92
N SER A 798 -2.41 7.54 28.18
CA SER A 798 -2.60 8.39 29.38
C SER A 798 -3.00 9.86 29.16
N GLY A 799 -4.22 10.08 28.65
CA GLY A 799 -4.78 11.42 28.43
C GLY A 799 -4.30 12.13 27.15
N VAL A 800 -3.24 11.65 26.51
CA VAL A 800 -2.82 12.00 25.15
C VAL A 800 -3.71 11.26 24.16
N GLY A 801 -4.95 11.76 24.01
CA GLY A 801 -5.95 11.19 23.11
C GLY A 801 -5.99 11.81 21.70
N PRO A 802 -6.87 11.33 20.83
CA PRO A 802 -7.10 11.91 19.49
C PRO A 802 -7.59 13.36 19.52
N THR A 803 -7.99 13.87 20.69
CA THR A 803 -8.37 15.27 20.90
C THR A 803 -7.20 16.19 21.21
N ILE A 804 -5.99 15.65 21.43
CA ILE A 804 -4.78 16.42 21.73
C ILE A 804 -4.08 16.73 20.41
N LEU A 805 -4.51 17.81 19.77
CA LEU A 805 -4.06 18.16 18.41
C LEU A 805 -2.56 18.51 18.32
N GLN A 806 -1.94 18.97 19.41
CA GLN A 806 -0.50 19.26 19.46
C GLN A 806 0.36 17.99 19.22
N ALA A 807 -0.12 16.83 19.66
CA ALA A 807 0.59 15.56 19.51
C ALA A 807 0.42 14.94 18.11
N TYR A 808 -0.63 15.33 17.39
CA TYR A 808 -1.01 14.71 16.12
C TYR A 808 0.06 14.79 15.01
N PRO A 809 0.76 15.93 14.78
CA PRO A 809 1.83 16.00 13.78
C PRO A 809 2.93 14.96 14.01
N SER A 810 3.39 14.79 15.25
CA SER A 810 4.43 13.82 15.61
C SER A 810 3.95 12.38 15.39
N PHE A 811 2.72 12.06 15.79
CA PHE A 811 2.12 10.75 15.49
C PHE A 811 2.02 10.49 13.98
N ARG A 812 1.58 11.48 13.20
CA ARG A 812 1.49 11.38 11.74
C ARG A 812 2.85 11.18 11.08
N LYS A 813 3.92 11.77 11.62
CA LYS A 813 5.29 11.61 11.08
C LYS A 813 5.87 10.22 11.32
N HIS A 814 5.44 9.54 12.39
CA HIS A 814 6.01 8.26 12.80
C HIS A 814 5.15 7.07 12.38
N TYR A 815 3.83 7.17 12.47
CA TYR A 815 2.94 6.02 12.41
C TYR A 815 2.08 5.96 11.14
N ARG A 816 1.84 4.72 10.70
CA ARG A 816 0.89 4.32 9.66
C ARG A 816 -0.55 4.40 10.18
N SER A 817 -0.75 3.97 11.42
CA SER A 817 -2.03 4.06 12.12
C SER A 817 -1.86 4.33 13.61
N MET A 818 -2.88 4.95 14.20
CA MET A 818 -3.02 5.17 15.64
C MET A 818 -4.34 4.60 16.13
N ARG A 819 -4.23 3.71 17.11
CA ARG A 819 -5.36 3.14 17.84
C ARG A 819 -5.74 4.01 19.04
N ALA A 820 -7.02 4.34 19.13
CA ALA A 820 -7.62 5.05 20.25
C ALA A 820 -8.45 4.10 21.14
N PHE A 821 -8.45 4.41 22.43
CA PHE A 821 -9.16 3.65 23.45
C PHE A 821 -10.58 4.17 23.66
N PHE A 822 -11.57 3.29 23.56
CA PHE A 822 -12.99 3.64 23.66
C PHE A 822 -13.69 2.89 24.78
N ALA A 823 -14.45 3.63 25.59
CA ALA A 823 -15.37 3.06 26.56
C ALA A 823 -16.56 2.39 25.85
N PRO A 824 -17.05 1.23 26.35
CA PRO A 824 -18.20 0.58 25.77
C PRO A 824 -19.49 1.38 25.93
N LEU A 825 -20.40 1.23 24.96
CA LEU A 825 -21.80 1.61 25.11
C LEU A 825 -22.59 0.58 25.92
N GLY A 826 -23.67 1.02 26.54
CA GLY A 826 -24.66 0.12 27.14
C GLY A 826 -24.17 -0.67 28.36
N VAL A 827 -23.25 -0.12 29.15
CA VAL A 827 -22.87 -0.66 30.46
C VAL A 827 -24.14 -0.84 31.30
N GLY A 828 -24.46 -2.09 31.67
CA GLY A 828 -25.69 -2.44 32.40
C GLY A 828 -26.97 -2.61 31.56
N ALA A 829 -26.90 -2.52 30.22
CA ALA A 829 -28.06 -2.68 29.32
C ALA A 829 -27.95 -3.96 28.46
N PRO A 830 -28.78 -5.00 28.71
CA PRO A 830 -28.83 -6.21 27.88
C PRO A 830 -29.17 -5.90 26.42
N GLY A 831 -28.56 -6.62 25.47
CA GLY A 831 -28.88 -6.50 24.04
C GLY A 831 -28.33 -5.27 23.30
N VAL A 832 -27.68 -4.33 24.00
CA VAL A 832 -27.00 -3.19 23.36
C VAL A 832 -25.58 -3.59 22.93
N ASN A 833 -25.26 -3.42 21.64
CA ASN A 833 -23.91 -3.62 21.11
C ASN A 833 -22.92 -2.66 21.78
N PRO A 834 -21.68 -3.09 22.09
CA PRO A 834 -20.69 -2.22 22.74
C PRO A 834 -20.25 -1.03 21.88
N MET A 835 -20.45 -1.09 20.56
CA MET A 835 -20.26 0.03 19.63
C MET A 835 -21.49 0.19 18.73
N THR A 836 -21.84 1.44 18.40
CA THR A 836 -22.95 1.76 17.49
C THR A 836 -22.75 1.11 16.12
N PHE A 837 -21.58 1.34 15.53
CA PHE A 837 -21.07 0.63 14.36
C PHE A 837 -19.72 0.04 14.73
N GLY A 838 -19.45 -1.20 14.33
CA GLY A 838 -18.13 -1.81 14.51
C GLY A 838 -17.05 -1.04 13.76
N GLU A 839 -15.77 -1.35 14.02
CA GLU A 839 -14.69 -0.81 13.21
C GLU A 839 -14.67 -1.44 11.82
N THR A 840 -14.12 -0.75 10.83
CA THR A 840 -14.06 -1.27 9.44
C THR A 840 -12.62 -1.39 8.98
N TYR A 841 -12.39 -2.21 7.95
CA TYR A 841 -11.18 -2.13 7.15
C TYR A 841 -11.56 -1.93 5.67
N PRO A 842 -10.95 -0.98 4.94
CA PRO A 842 -9.93 -0.03 5.39
C PRO A 842 -10.42 0.87 6.53
N TRP A 843 -9.48 1.32 7.36
CA TRP A 843 -9.81 2.11 8.55
C TRP A 843 -10.55 3.38 8.17
N GLY A 844 -11.62 3.70 8.90
CA GLY A 844 -12.40 4.92 8.69
C GLY A 844 -11.58 6.17 8.91
N ASP A 845 -10.88 6.22 10.04
CA ASP A 845 -9.77 7.13 10.29
C ASP A 845 -8.58 6.30 10.79
N PRO A 846 -7.48 6.20 10.03
CA PRO A 846 -6.33 5.43 10.46
C PRO A 846 -5.64 6.01 11.69
N PHE A 847 -5.89 7.28 12.03
CA PHE A 847 -5.39 7.92 13.24
C PHE A 847 -6.43 7.98 14.36
N GLN A 848 -7.49 7.18 14.28
CA GLN A 848 -8.47 7.03 15.35
C GLN A 848 -9.16 5.66 15.27
N ILE A 849 -8.37 4.59 15.12
CA ILE A 849 -8.91 3.22 15.10
C ILE A 849 -9.54 2.94 16.46
N ARG A 850 -10.81 2.53 16.48
CA ARG A 850 -11.56 2.34 17.72
C ARG A 850 -11.31 0.96 18.29
N ALA A 851 -10.67 0.92 19.44
CA ALA A 851 -10.52 -0.30 20.22
C ALA A 851 -11.37 -0.26 21.49
N LEU A 852 -12.14 -1.32 21.71
CA LEU A 852 -13.01 -1.47 22.86
C LEU A 852 -12.19 -1.74 24.12
N ASN A 853 -12.48 -1.01 25.20
CA ASN A 853 -12.00 -1.39 26.53
C ASN A 853 -12.56 -2.78 26.91
N GLY A 854 -11.72 -3.81 26.87
CA GLY A 854 -12.08 -5.19 27.18
C GLY A 854 -12.42 -5.42 28.65
N ALA A 855 -12.02 -4.49 29.53
CA ALA A 855 -12.35 -4.43 30.95
C ALA A 855 -13.51 -3.48 31.25
N GLY A 856 -14.09 -2.82 30.25
CA GLY A 856 -15.16 -1.83 30.43
C GLY A 856 -16.46 -2.40 30.99
N PHE A 857 -16.60 -3.74 31.00
CA PHE A 857 -17.68 -4.47 31.66
C PHE A 857 -17.10 -5.32 32.79
N THR A 858 -17.43 -5.03 34.04
CA THR A 858 -16.82 -5.72 35.21
C THR A 858 -17.72 -6.84 35.79
N GLY A 859 -18.97 -6.92 35.33
CA GLY A 859 -19.94 -7.93 35.73
C GLY A 859 -19.74 -9.30 35.07
N ALA A 860 -20.64 -10.24 35.39
CA ALA A 860 -20.64 -11.59 34.81
C ALA A 860 -20.92 -11.57 33.30
N GLU A 861 -21.51 -10.49 32.79
CA GLU A 861 -21.81 -10.27 31.37
C GLU A 861 -20.60 -9.85 30.51
N ASN A 862 -19.39 -9.74 31.08
CA ASN A 862 -18.21 -9.28 30.34
C ASN A 862 -18.01 -10.07 29.03
N GLY A 863 -17.99 -11.40 29.10
CA GLY A 863 -17.77 -12.23 27.91
C GLY A 863 -18.88 -12.10 26.87
N ASP A 864 -20.15 -12.02 27.28
CA ASP A 864 -21.28 -11.82 26.37
C ASP A 864 -21.12 -10.51 25.56
N LYS A 865 -20.63 -9.45 26.21
CA LYS A 865 -20.40 -8.17 25.56
C LYS A 865 -19.21 -8.20 24.61
N LEU A 866 -18.11 -8.85 25.00
CA LEU A 866 -16.97 -9.05 24.10
C LEU A 866 -17.37 -9.85 22.86
N ILE A 867 -18.14 -10.92 23.06
CA ILE A 867 -18.67 -11.76 21.98
C ILE A 867 -19.61 -10.95 21.08
N ALA A 868 -20.48 -10.10 21.64
CA ALA A 868 -21.37 -9.25 20.84
C ALA A 868 -20.60 -8.30 19.90
N HIS A 869 -19.46 -7.76 20.35
CA HIS A 869 -18.62 -6.93 19.47
C HIS A 869 -17.93 -7.75 18.37
N ALA A 870 -17.43 -8.94 18.69
CA ALA A 870 -16.84 -9.85 17.69
C ALA A 870 -17.90 -10.34 16.67
N GLN A 871 -19.13 -10.60 17.13
CA GLN A 871 -20.27 -10.91 16.26
C GLN A 871 -20.61 -9.75 15.34
N GLN A 872 -20.61 -8.51 15.84
CA GLN A 872 -20.81 -7.32 15.01
C GLN A 872 -19.77 -7.26 13.88
N ALA A 873 -18.49 -7.52 14.17
CA ALA A 873 -17.45 -7.59 13.14
C ALA A 873 -17.71 -8.73 12.14
N ALA A 874 -18.11 -9.92 12.60
CA ALA A 874 -18.45 -11.04 11.73
C ALA A 874 -19.64 -10.73 10.80
N THR A 875 -20.71 -10.15 11.33
CA THR A 875 -21.93 -9.80 10.57
C THR A 875 -21.64 -8.76 9.49
N HIS A 876 -20.80 -7.77 9.79
CA HIS A 876 -20.58 -6.63 8.90
C HIS A 876 -19.27 -6.70 8.11
N LYS A 877 -18.54 -7.83 8.20
CA LYS A 877 -17.18 -7.97 7.65
C LYS A 877 -16.28 -6.80 8.08
N GLY A 878 -16.38 -6.43 9.35
CA GLY A 878 -15.62 -5.36 9.98
C GLY A 878 -14.46 -5.88 10.84
N VAL A 879 -13.98 -5.02 11.73
CA VAL A 879 -12.93 -5.32 12.70
C VAL A 879 -13.46 -5.06 14.12
N ALA A 880 -13.20 -6.00 15.03
CA ALA A 880 -13.39 -5.83 16.46
C ALA A 880 -12.02 -5.84 17.14
N GLN A 881 -11.57 -4.68 17.62
CA GLN A 881 -10.31 -4.55 18.35
C GLN A 881 -10.61 -4.38 19.84
N PHE A 882 -9.88 -5.10 20.68
CA PHE A 882 -10.03 -5.09 22.13
C PHE A 882 -8.73 -4.68 22.81
N VAL A 883 -8.82 -3.97 23.93
CA VAL A 883 -7.66 -3.58 24.75
C VAL A 883 -7.85 -4.05 26.18
N TRP A 884 -6.80 -4.64 26.74
CA TRP A 884 -6.65 -4.92 28.18
C TRP A 884 -5.32 -4.34 28.68
N HIS A 885 -5.25 -4.03 29.97
CA HIS A 885 -4.05 -3.53 30.66
C HIS A 885 -3.57 -4.60 31.66
N ASN A 886 -3.72 -4.34 32.97
CA ASN A 886 -3.27 -5.21 34.05
C ASN A 886 -4.28 -6.32 34.41
N GLU A 887 -5.46 -6.38 33.79
CA GLU A 887 -6.55 -7.27 34.23
C GLU A 887 -6.22 -8.75 34.01
N MET A 888 -5.19 -9.06 33.21
CA MET A 888 -4.68 -10.41 33.02
C MET A 888 -3.85 -10.92 34.20
N THR A 889 -3.56 -10.08 35.21
CA THR A 889 -2.79 -10.47 36.41
C THR A 889 -3.65 -11.01 37.56
N SER A 890 -4.97 -10.75 37.56
CA SER A 890 -5.86 -11.15 38.67
C SER A 890 -7.05 -11.97 38.20
N ALA A 891 -7.38 -13.02 38.96
CA ALA A 891 -8.51 -13.88 38.65
C ALA A 891 -9.84 -13.14 38.89
N GLY A 892 -10.74 -13.17 37.91
CA GLY A 892 -12.04 -12.50 38.02
C GLY A 892 -12.89 -12.57 36.76
N ASN A 893 -13.99 -11.82 36.75
CA ASN A 893 -14.96 -11.81 35.65
C ASN A 893 -14.35 -11.40 34.31
N ILE A 894 -13.33 -10.54 34.32
CA ILE A 894 -12.65 -10.06 33.10
C ILE A 894 -11.84 -11.19 32.46
N GLN A 895 -11.07 -11.97 33.25
CA GLN A 895 -10.39 -13.16 32.73
C GLN A 895 -11.40 -14.20 32.22
N ASN A 896 -12.50 -14.41 32.95
CA ASN A 896 -13.55 -15.35 32.51
C ASN A 896 -14.16 -14.91 31.18
N GLY A 897 -14.48 -13.62 31.02
CA GLY A 897 -15.02 -13.08 29.78
C GLY A 897 -14.03 -13.13 28.62
N PHE A 898 -12.74 -12.86 28.88
CA PHE A 898 -11.67 -13.07 27.89
C PHE A 898 -11.59 -14.54 27.45
N LEU A 899 -11.65 -15.49 28.38
CA LEU A 899 -11.66 -16.92 28.04
C LEU A 899 -12.91 -17.34 27.25
N GLN A 900 -14.08 -16.78 27.58
CA GLN A 900 -15.32 -16.99 26.81
C GLN A 900 -15.18 -16.46 25.39
N LEU A 901 -14.60 -15.26 25.22
CA LEU A 901 -14.30 -14.70 23.90
C LEU A 901 -13.37 -15.63 23.11
N LEU A 902 -12.24 -16.07 23.69
CA LEU A 902 -11.31 -16.97 22.98
C LEU A 902 -11.97 -18.28 22.54
N ALA A 903 -12.80 -18.88 23.41
CA ALA A 903 -13.53 -20.10 23.07
C ALA A 903 -14.52 -19.86 21.92
N TRP A 904 -15.24 -18.73 21.95
CA TRP A 904 -16.17 -18.35 20.88
C TRP A 904 -15.43 -18.12 19.55
N LEU A 905 -14.31 -17.38 19.55
CA LEU A 905 -13.49 -17.13 18.36
C LEU A 905 -13.00 -18.44 17.74
N HIS A 906 -12.58 -19.40 18.57
CA HIS A 906 -12.13 -20.71 18.09
C HIS A 906 -13.25 -21.50 17.43
N GLN A 907 -14.46 -21.48 18.01
CA GLN A 907 -15.64 -22.16 17.45
C GLN A 907 -16.18 -21.51 16.16
N ASN A 908 -15.87 -20.22 15.92
CA ASN A 908 -16.46 -19.43 14.83
C ASN A 908 -15.45 -18.99 13.76
N ARG A 909 -14.38 -19.76 13.53
CA ARG A 909 -13.34 -19.48 12.50
C ARG A 909 -13.85 -19.39 11.06
N SER A 910 -15.04 -19.93 10.78
CA SER A 910 -15.70 -19.75 9.49
C SER A 910 -16.21 -18.32 9.28
N LEU A 911 -16.45 -17.58 10.34
CA LEU A 911 -17.06 -16.24 10.33
C LEU A 911 -16.08 -15.12 10.67
N VAL A 912 -15.04 -15.42 11.46
CA VAL A 912 -14.08 -14.44 11.97
C VAL A 912 -12.66 -15.00 12.02
N ASP A 913 -11.68 -14.17 11.69
CA ASP A 913 -10.27 -14.49 11.86
C ASP A 913 -9.66 -13.62 12.97
N VAL A 914 -8.78 -14.21 13.80
CA VAL A 914 -7.99 -13.48 14.79
C VAL A 914 -6.65 -13.09 14.17
N VAL A 915 -6.38 -11.80 14.10
CA VAL A 915 -5.28 -11.21 13.33
C VAL A 915 -4.59 -10.09 14.11
N THR A 916 -3.43 -9.67 13.63
CA THR A 916 -2.75 -8.43 14.02
C THR A 916 -3.03 -7.30 13.01
N GLU A 917 -2.60 -6.07 13.29
CA GLU A 917 -2.71 -4.98 12.30
C GLU A 917 -1.79 -5.22 11.09
N GLU A 918 -0.60 -5.81 11.29
CA GLU A 918 0.31 -6.18 10.21
C GLU A 918 -0.31 -7.21 9.25
N ASP A 919 -1.05 -8.20 9.78
CA ASP A 919 -1.78 -9.17 8.94
C ASP A 919 -2.79 -8.47 8.03
N LEU A 920 -3.54 -7.50 8.58
CA LEU A 920 -4.50 -6.72 7.81
C LEU A 920 -3.82 -5.82 6.79
N HIS A 921 -2.56 -5.45 6.98
CA HIS A 921 -1.88 -4.53 6.08
C HIS A 921 -1.13 -5.26 4.95
N TYR A 922 -0.40 -6.32 5.30
CA TYR A 922 0.49 -7.04 4.38
C TYR A 922 -0.11 -8.36 3.87
N GLY A 923 -1.06 -8.95 4.60
CA GLY A 923 -1.50 -10.34 4.42
C GLY A 923 -2.90 -10.52 3.84
N TYR A 924 -3.34 -9.72 2.86
CA TYR A 924 -4.60 -10.02 2.16
C TYR A 924 -4.49 -11.35 1.40
N VAL A 925 -4.99 -12.43 2.03
CA VAL A 925 -5.28 -13.74 1.42
C VAL A 925 -6.74 -13.80 1.04
#